data_AF-A0A1I5J3W0-F1
#
_entry.id   AF-A0A1I5J3W0-F1
#
_cell.length_a   1.000
_cell.length_b   1.000
_cell.length_c   1.000
_cell.angle_alpha   90.00
_cell.angle_beta   90.00
_cell.angle_gamma   90.00
#
_symmetry.space_group_name_H-M   'P 1'
#
loop_
_entity.id
_entity.type
_entity.pdbx_description
1 polymer ?
#
loop_
_entity_poly.entity_id
_entity_poly.type
_entity_poly.pdbx_seq_one_letter_code
_entity_poly.pdbx_strand_id
1 'polypeptide(L)'
;MPAPLPGPDTRIVEMRVSGLVGTSGETLLDTVQTVDVAGDELGRVVRPADRLRRPAPGPVVPALGRSIPRTVEGYLWSGMTSGGVAKAAWALLFPFSLANVAFWMLPPVHRGRWLGGLCRGLLRIASVLLTMLLVSQVAAAVLDLVAAQCLAPGRACLTWVTPELREGPLRIGIGVALLLALVYALHRISATNWRVRPPGHPGRKGVPMRLRADPEAPGMSATHAVAALACIALLLLGGPFHVPTKIPQLIAWICTLALVLAVLLGGAIGSDTGAIARRSLLTFATLLVIYATVLAAPVDNRLPGVDNTVEGLGGSLLVVTVLFALALIPSALLARPAWRDRPRRLRPWLGGWAAAPVLALAGLLGGGFGAGLAIAVRKLLREENLALPTTYDLVTVLWGGGLGLMALLAIAGYAIAVPLRRRRRGIPPIVELMEHDEQQEQDAARAWARSAWERRHLHHLAVIVALGLCVGAIALLVVRFGFTLQPGWFTTVSAIGVFALGALAAGLLRVVYSAARSPQRSRHLGALADLVSFWPRAAHPGVPPCYALKVVPELAARVKEHLAEPGTRVVLSGLNLGSILTVLTAAQLSAELPPDERDRLGLLTAGSPLQWGYQRAFPAVLPQDSLADLFSSLDGRWRALCRGTDIFGGGVTTWRHQTSNGHLLGEGYLPEGKWGALETTPDDAGVLILGGDHWVPDPLRAPDGRSRWAPGVLKHTEYLADPEWDNAVAMAAGLGRPKTLGEQGSLFGDLPRPR
;
A
#
# COMPACT_ATOMS: atom_id res chain seq x y z
N MET A 1 -7.58 12.98 -38.68
CA MET A 1 -8.96 13.45 -38.86
C MET A 1 -9.52 13.72 -37.47
N PRO A 2 -10.24 14.84 -37.24
CA PRO A 2 -10.96 15.01 -35.98
C PRO A 2 -11.93 13.83 -35.79
N ALA A 3 -12.10 13.38 -34.54
CA ALA A 3 -13.02 12.29 -34.22
C ALA A 3 -14.42 12.51 -34.83
N PRO A 4 -15.11 11.45 -35.27
CA PRO A 4 -16.47 11.58 -35.76
C PRO A 4 -17.32 12.26 -34.70
N LEU A 5 -17.98 13.35 -35.10
CA LEU A 5 -18.97 14.04 -34.27
C LEU A 5 -19.98 13.00 -33.76
N PRO A 6 -20.42 13.07 -32.49
CA PRO A 6 -21.27 12.07 -31.88
C PRO A 6 -22.59 11.92 -32.67
N GLY A 7 -22.66 10.87 -33.49
CA GLY A 7 -23.80 10.53 -34.33
C GLY A 7 -24.94 9.83 -33.56
N PRO A 8 -26.05 9.50 -34.23
CA PRO A 8 -27.22 8.87 -33.59
C PRO A 8 -26.87 7.60 -32.81
N ASP A 9 -25.90 6.81 -33.27
CA ASP A 9 -25.49 5.54 -32.65
C ASP A 9 -24.50 5.69 -31.48
N THR A 10 -24.26 6.92 -31.02
CA THR A 10 -23.35 7.19 -29.89
C THR A 10 -23.85 6.49 -28.63
N ARG A 11 -22.96 5.74 -27.99
CA ARG A 11 -23.20 5.09 -26.70
C ARG A 11 -21.99 5.17 -25.78
N ILE A 12 -22.25 5.05 -24.48
CA ILE A 12 -21.22 5.12 -23.44
C ILE A 12 -21.05 3.73 -22.82
N VAL A 13 -19.81 3.29 -22.68
CA VAL A 13 -19.43 2.19 -21.79
C VAL A 13 -18.70 2.80 -20.60
N GLU A 14 -19.31 2.71 -19.42
CA GLU A 14 -18.72 3.16 -18.16
C GLU A 14 -18.08 1.95 -17.46
N MET A 15 -16.75 1.92 -17.40
CA MET A 15 -15.99 0.86 -16.74
C MET A 15 -15.58 1.31 -15.34
N ARG A 16 -16.32 0.87 -14.33
CA ARG A 16 -16.09 1.18 -12.91
C ARG A 16 -15.05 0.24 -12.30
N VAL A 17 -14.11 0.79 -11.55
CA VAL A 17 -13.05 0.02 -10.87
C VAL A 17 -13.12 0.29 -9.38
N SER A 18 -13.27 -0.77 -8.57
CA SER A 18 -13.29 -0.63 -7.12
C SER A 18 -11.94 -0.18 -6.58
N GLY A 19 -11.95 0.56 -5.46
CA GLY A 19 -10.73 1.05 -4.82
C GLY A 19 -10.54 0.63 -3.39
N LEU A 20 -11.31 -0.33 -2.91
CA LEU A 20 -11.18 -0.89 -1.58
C LEU A 20 -11.42 -2.40 -1.64
N VAL A 21 -10.59 -3.14 -0.93
CA VAL A 21 -10.82 -4.56 -0.63
C VAL A 21 -12.25 -4.77 -0.11
N GLY A 22 -12.92 -5.81 -0.60
CA GLY A 22 -14.23 -6.23 -0.09
C GLY A 22 -15.43 -5.47 -0.68
N THR A 23 -15.22 -4.57 -1.65
CA THR A 23 -16.32 -3.94 -2.40
C THR A 23 -17.08 -5.01 -3.20
N SER A 24 -18.42 -5.05 -3.06
CA SER A 24 -19.28 -5.95 -3.84
C SER A 24 -19.63 -5.35 -5.20
N GLY A 25 -20.08 -6.20 -6.14
CA GLY A 25 -20.54 -5.73 -7.45
C GLY A 25 -21.73 -4.78 -7.34
N GLU A 26 -22.65 -5.08 -6.42
CA GLU A 26 -23.85 -4.29 -6.13
C GLU A 26 -23.48 -2.88 -5.67
N THR A 27 -22.50 -2.78 -4.78
CA THR A 27 -22.01 -1.49 -4.29
C THR A 27 -21.25 -0.72 -5.36
N LEU A 28 -20.42 -1.40 -6.18
CA LEU A 28 -19.63 -0.75 -7.23
C LEU A 28 -20.51 -0.22 -8.37
N LEU A 29 -21.55 -0.96 -8.73
CA LEU A 29 -22.44 -0.63 -9.84
C LEU A 29 -23.70 0.12 -9.39
N ASP A 30 -23.88 0.34 -8.09
CA ASP A 30 -25.08 0.92 -7.48
C ASP A 30 -26.36 0.23 -7.96
N THR A 31 -26.41 -1.10 -7.81
CA THR A 31 -27.50 -1.95 -8.29
C THR A 31 -27.86 -3.01 -7.27
N VAL A 32 -29.07 -3.56 -7.36
CA VAL A 32 -29.56 -4.61 -6.47
C VAL A 32 -28.87 -5.95 -6.73
N GLN A 33 -28.52 -6.24 -7.99
CA GLN A 33 -27.93 -7.52 -8.38
C GLN A 33 -26.95 -7.36 -9.54
N THR A 34 -25.92 -8.20 -9.54
CA THR A 34 -24.89 -8.25 -10.58
C THR A 34 -24.75 -9.64 -11.19
N VAL A 35 -24.26 -9.68 -12.44
CA VAL A 35 -23.91 -10.91 -13.16
C VAL A 35 -22.49 -10.79 -13.72
N ASP A 36 -21.74 -11.89 -13.68
CA ASP A 36 -20.42 -11.99 -14.31
C ASP A 36 -20.56 -12.10 -15.83
N VAL A 37 -19.84 -11.25 -16.55
CA VAL A 37 -19.86 -11.22 -18.03
C VAL A 37 -18.51 -11.55 -18.65
N ALA A 38 -17.41 -11.35 -17.92
CA ALA A 38 -16.06 -11.69 -18.35
C ALA A 38 -15.12 -11.80 -17.14
N GLY A 39 -13.86 -12.13 -17.40
CA GLY A 39 -12.81 -12.24 -16.39
C GLY A 39 -12.50 -13.68 -15.98
N ASP A 40 -11.86 -13.85 -14.83
CA ASP A 40 -11.57 -15.14 -14.21
C ASP A 40 -12.00 -15.15 -12.73
N GLU A 41 -11.66 -16.21 -12.00
CA GLU A 41 -12.04 -16.38 -10.59
C GLU A 41 -11.55 -15.23 -9.67
N LEU A 42 -10.50 -14.51 -10.07
CA LEU A 42 -9.86 -13.48 -9.23
C LEU A 42 -10.14 -12.05 -9.72
N GLY A 43 -10.15 -11.84 -11.03
CA GLY A 43 -10.49 -10.57 -11.68
C GLY A 43 -11.77 -10.72 -12.48
N ARG A 44 -12.90 -10.30 -11.89
CA ARG A 44 -14.23 -10.48 -12.48
C ARG A 44 -14.73 -9.18 -13.11
N VAL A 45 -15.31 -9.28 -14.29
CA VAL A 45 -16.07 -8.20 -14.92
C VAL A 45 -17.56 -8.48 -14.71
N VAL A 46 -18.23 -7.56 -14.01
CA VAL A 46 -19.65 -7.65 -13.67
C VAL A 46 -20.46 -6.60 -14.42
N ARG A 47 -21.74 -6.89 -14.66
CA ARG A 47 -22.74 -5.92 -15.10
C ARG A 47 -23.96 -5.94 -14.17
N PRO A 48 -24.78 -4.88 -14.14
CA PRO A 48 -26.10 -4.94 -13.53
C PRO A 48 -26.90 -6.09 -14.13
N ALA A 49 -27.71 -6.75 -13.30
CA ALA A 49 -28.51 -7.88 -13.73
C ALA A 49 -30.00 -7.63 -13.53
N ASP A 50 -30.82 -8.13 -14.46
CA ASP A 50 -32.27 -8.21 -14.27
C ASP A 50 -32.64 -9.36 -13.32
N ARG A 51 -33.95 -9.53 -13.05
CA ARG A 51 -34.46 -10.60 -12.17
C ARG A 51 -34.13 -12.02 -12.67
N LEU A 52 -33.81 -12.18 -13.96
CA LEU A 52 -33.43 -13.44 -14.60
C LEU A 52 -31.90 -13.62 -14.68
N ARG A 53 -31.13 -12.77 -13.99
CA ARG A 53 -29.66 -12.73 -14.02
C ARG A 53 -29.08 -12.48 -15.41
N ARG A 54 -29.80 -11.79 -16.29
CA ARG A 54 -29.30 -11.35 -17.60
C ARG A 54 -28.68 -9.96 -17.46
N PRO A 55 -27.62 -9.64 -18.22
CA PRO A 55 -27.06 -8.29 -18.22
C PRO A 55 -28.11 -7.24 -18.58
N ALA A 56 -28.34 -6.29 -17.68
CA ALA A 56 -29.24 -5.17 -17.87
C ALA A 56 -28.47 -3.92 -18.33
N PRO A 57 -29.09 -3.05 -19.15
CA PRO A 57 -28.51 -1.75 -19.47
C PRO A 57 -28.39 -0.87 -18.22
N GLY A 58 -27.44 0.06 -18.24
CA GLY A 58 -27.32 1.06 -17.18
C GLY A 58 -28.31 2.23 -17.34
N PRO A 59 -28.35 3.16 -16.37
CA PRO A 59 -29.18 4.35 -16.49
C PRO A 59 -28.68 5.21 -17.65
N VAL A 60 -29.59 5.72 -18.49
CA VAL A 60 -29.23 6.60 -19.61
C VAL A 60 -28.57 7.88 -19.13
N VAL A 61 -27.63 8.40 -19.91
CA VAL A 61 -26.94 9.66 -19.60
C VAL A 61 -27.54 10.76 -20.47
N PRO A 62 -28.14 11.82 -19.89
CA PRO A 62 -28.63 12.94 -20.68
C PRO A 62 -27.44 13.70 -21.27
N ALA A 63 -27.32 13.83 -22.58
CA ALA A 63 -26.29 14.63 -23.21
C ALA A 63 -26.73 15.06 -24.61
N LEU A 64 -26.24 16.21 -25.08
CA LEU A 64 -26.56 16.73 -26.43
C LEU A 64 -28.09 16.83 -26.70
N GLY A 65 -28.88 17.12 -25.66
CA GLY A 65 -30.34 17.23 -25.77
C GLY A 65 -31.08 15.90 -25.93
N ARG A 66 -30.44 14.75 -25.71
CA ARG A 66 -31.07 13.42 -25.81
C ARG A 66 -30.56 12.45 -24.72
N SER A 67 -31.23 11.32 -24.59
CA SER A 67 -30.81 10.22 -23.72
C SER A 67 -29.80 9.32 -24.43
N ILE A 68 -28.56 9.27 -23.95
CA ILE A 68 -27.50 8.42 -24.50
C ILE A 68 -27.51 7.07 -23.79
N PRO A 69 -27.56 5.93 -24.52
CA PRO A 69 -27.44 4.61 -23.92
C PRO A 69 -26.11 4.43 -23.18
N ARG A 70 -26.18 3.91 -21.94
CA ARG A 70 -25.01 3.60 -21.12
C ARG A 70 -24.98 2.13 -20.75
N THR A 71 -23.85 1.47 -21.01
CA THR A 71 -23.53 0.15 -20.44
C THR A 71 -22.58 0.37 -19.27
N VAL A 72 -22.95 -0.11 -18.08
CA VAL A 72 -22.09 -0.03 -16.89
C VAL A 72 -21.44 -1.39 -16.66
N GLU A 73 -20.11 -1.43 -16.63
CA GLU A 73 -19.32 -2.59 -16.25
C GLU A 73 -18.54 -2.30 -14.98
N GLY A 74 -18.39 -3.28 -14.11
CA GLY A 74 -17.57 -3.20 -12.91
C GLY A 74 -16.44 -4.20 -12.98
N TYR A 75 -15.20 -3.76 -12.69
CA TYR A 75 -14.07 -4.65 -12.54
C TYR A 75 -13.80 -4.88 -11.04
N LEU A 76 -14.01 -6.11 -10.58
CA LEU A 76 -13.81 -6.55 -9.21
C LEU A 76 -12.52 -7.34 -9.09
N TRP A 77 -11.58 -6.81 -8.31
CA TRP A 77 -10.30 -7.46 -7.97
C TRP A 77 -10.21 -7.87 -6.50
N SER A 78 -11.30 -7.72 -5.73
CA SER A 78 -11.32 -8.04 -4.29
C SER A 78 -10.93 -9.50 -4.01
N GLY A 79 -11.13 -10.41 -4.96
CA GLY A 79 -10.65 -11.79 -4.90
C GLY A 79 -9.13 -11.93 -4.85
N MET A 80 -8.35 -10.91 -5.25
CA MET A 80 -6.88 -10.93 -5.18
C MET A 80 -6.35 -10.59 -3.77
N THR A 81 -7.06 -9.72 -3.04
CA THR A 81 -6.61 -9.18 -1.74
C THR A 81 -7.40 -9.73 -0.55
N SER A 82 -8.56 -10.34 -0.77
CA SER A 82 -9.39 -10.95 0.28
C SER A 82 -9.64 -12.45 0.06
N GLY A 83 -9.91 -13.18 1.16
CA GLY A 83 -10.23 -14.60 1.17
C GLY A 83 -9.02 -15.54 1.25
N GLY A 84 -9.02 -16.42 2.26
CA GLY A 84 -8.02 -17.48 2.47
C GLY A 84 -6.98 -17.16 3.54
N VAL A 85 -6.57 -18.20 4.29
CA VAL A 85 -5.57 -18.12 5.38
C VAL A 85 -4.23 -17.56 4.88
N ALA A 86 -3.82 -17.93 3.67
CA ALA A 86 -2.57 -17.47 3.06
C ALA A 86 -2.53 -15.94 2.83
N LYS A 87 -3.65 -15.32 2.42
CA LYS A 87 -3.70 -13.87 2.20
C LYS A 87 -3.71 -13.10 3.51
N ALA A 88 -4.36 -13.66 4.53
CA ALA A 88 -4.37 -13.07 5.86
C ALA A 88 -2.99 -13.16 6.53
N ALA A 89 -2.23 -14.24 6.27
CA ALA A 89 -0.86 -14.38 6.77
C ALA A 89 0.10 -13.26 6.31
N TRP A 90 -0.18 -12.57 5.19
CA TRP A 90 0.61 -11.41 4.77
C TRP A 90 0.55 -10.21 5.72
N ALA A 91 -0.48 -10.10 6.57
CA ALA A 91 -0.51 -9.08 7.61
C ALA A 91 0.65 -9.24 8.61
N LEU A 92 1.09 -10.48 8.86
CA LEU A 92 2.27 -10.76 9.70
C LEU A 92 3.59 -10.43 8.98
N LEU A 93 3.57 -10.36 7.65
CA LEU A 93 4.70 -9.97 6.79
C LEU A 93 4.69 -8.48 6.45
N PHE A 94 3.95 -7.66 7.20
CA PHE A 94 3.86 -6.22 7.00
C PHE A 94 5.23 -5.48 6.99
N PRO A 95 6.22 -5.82 7.84
CA PRO A 95 7.55 -5.21 7.78
C PRO A 95 8.23 -5.37 6.41
N PHE A 96 8.08 -6.54 5.79
CA PHE A 96 8.62 -6.82 4.46
C PHE A 96 7.98 -5.95 3.39
N SER A 97 6.68 -5.70 3.56
CA SER A 97 5.91 -4.85 2.67
C SER A 97 6.33 -3.39 2.76
N LEU A 98 6.60 -2.87 3.96
CA LEU A 98 7.12 -1.51 4.14
C LEU A 98 8.50 -1.33 3.49
N ALA A 99 9.40 -2.31 3.60
CA ALA A 99 10.69 -2.27 2.93
C ALA A 99 10.53 -2.22 1.40
N ASN A 100 9.57 -2.96 0.84
CA ASN A 100 9.24 -2.91 -0.58
C ASN A 100 8.61 -1.57 -0.99
N VAL A 101 7.73 -1.00 -0.17
CA VAL A 101 7.16 0.34 -0.40
C VAL A 101 8.26 1.41 -0.41
N ALA A 102 9.22 1.35 0.53
CA ALA A 102 10.34 2.29 0.59
C ALA A 102 11.18 2.33 -0.71
N PHE A 103 11.29 1.19 -1.42
CA PHE A 103 11.93 1.13 -2.74
C PHE A 103 11.22 1.97 -3.79
N TRP A 104 9.89 1.95 -3.81
CA TRP A 104 9.10 2.73 -4.76
C TRP A 104 9.00 4.22 -4.38
N MET A 105 9.29 4.56 -3.12
CA MET A 105 9.34 5.95 -2.64
C MET A 105 10.63 6.69 -3.00
N LEU A 106 11.59 6.03 -3.65
CA LEU A 106 12.85 6.66 -4.05
C LEU A 106 12.60 7.82 -5.04
N PRO A 107 13.33 8.94 -4.89
CA PRO A 107 13.22 10.06 -5.82
C PRO A 107 13.71 9.69 -7.22
N PRO A 108 13.18 10.31 -8.29
CA PRO A 108 13.68 10.13 -9.64
C PRO A 108 15.06 10.80 -9.80
N VAL A 109 16.11 9.99 -9.85
CA VAL A 109 17.50 10.46 -9.99
C VAL A 109 18.02 10.15 -11.40
N HIS A 110 18.06 11.17 -12.27
CA HIS A 110 18.58 11.04 -13.64
C HIS A 110 20.11 11.23 -13.73
N ARG A 111 20.67 12.15 -12.91
CA ARG A 111 22.12 12.39 -12.77
C ARG A 111 22.63 11.65 -11.53
N GLY A 112 23.79 10.99 -11.61
CA GLY A 112 24.29 10.19 -10.49
C GLY A 112 23.56 8.85 -10.35
N ARG A 113 23.36 8.14 -11.47
CA ARG A 113 22.65 6.84 -11.52
C ARG A 113 23.19 5.81 -10.53
N TRP A 114 24.50 5.86 -10.23
CA TRP A 114 25.15 5.00 -9.24
C TRP A 114 24.56 5.17 -7.84
N LEU A 115 24.15 6.39 -7.46
CA LEU A 115 23.60 6.69 -6.14
C LEU A 115 22.18 6.12 -5.98
N GLY A 116 21.38 6.17 -7.06
CA GLY A 116 20.12 5.44 -7.14
C GLY A 116 20.32 3.93 -7.08
N GLY A 117 21.38 3.42 -7.71
CA GLY A 117 21.81 2.01 -7.57
C GLY A 117 22.17 1.64 -6.13
N LEU A 118 22.97 2.48 -5.46
CA LEU A 118 23.36 2.31 -4.06
C LEU A 118 22.13 2.28 -3.13
N CYS A 119 21.20 3.23 -3.28
CA CYS A 119 19.98 3.26 -2.48
C CYS A 119 19.14 1.99 -2.66
N ARG A 120 18.99 1.50 -3.90
CA ARG A 120 18.29 0.23 -4.20
C ARG A 120 19.01 -0.97 -3.61
N GLY A 121 20.34 -1.01 -3.72
CA GLY A 121 21.16 -2.09 -3.16
C GLY A 121 21.07 -2.14 -1.63
N LEU A 122 21.13 -1.00 -0.95
CA LEU A 122 20.97 -0.91 0.51
C LEU A 122 19.57 -1.35 0.96
N LEU A 123 18.52 -1.01 0.21
CA LEU A 123 17.15 -1.48 0.49
C LEU A 123 17.00 -3.00 0.32
N ARG A 124 17.61 -3.58 -0.72
CA ARG A 124 17.64 -5.02 -0.93
C ARG A 124 18.45 -5.73 0.17
N ILE A 125 19.60 -5.18 0.60
CA ILE A 125 20.37 -5.67 1.76
C ILE A 125 19.51 -5.63 3.03
N ALA A 126 18.87 -4.49 3.33
CA ALA A 126 18.00 -4.35 4.50
C ALA A 126 16.85 -5.37 4.47
N SER A 127 16.32 -5.68 3.28
CA SER A 127 15.27 -6.66 3.09
C SER A 127 15.76 -8.10 3.37
N VAL A 128 16.98 -8.45 2.96
CA VAL A 128 17.62 -9.73 3.32
C VAL A 128 17.85 -9.81 4.83
N LEU A 129 18.37 -8.75 5.45
CA LEU A 129 18.57 -8.67 6.90
C LEU A 129 17.26 -8.80 7.68
N LEU A 130 16.16 -8.22 7.18
CA LEU A 130 14.81 -8.42 7.76
C LEU A 130 14.36 -9.89 7.70
N THR A 131 14.65 -10.60 6.60
CA THR A 131 14.37 -12.05 6.52
C THR A 131 15.19 -12.84 7.53
N MET A 132 16.50 -12.56 7.60
CA MET A 132 17.39 -13.22 8.57
C MET A 132 16.98 -12.91 10.01
N LEU A 133 16.57 -11.67 10.30
CA LEU A 133 16.09 -11.26 11.62
C LEU A 133 14.82 -12.03 12.01
N LEU A 134 13.82 -12.13 11.12
CA LEU A 134 12.63 -12.94 11.37
C LEU A 134 13.00 -14.39 11.70
N VAL A 135 13.82 -15.01 10.84
CA VAL A 135 14.21 -16.42 10.99
C VAL A 135 15.00 -16.62 12.28
N SER A 136 15.90 -15.69 12.62
CA SER A 136 16.67 -15.74 13.85
C SER A 136 15.79 -15.58 15.10
N GLN A 137 14.78 -14.72 15.06
CA GLN A 137 13.84 -14.53 16.18
C GLN A 137 12.93 -15.74 16.37
N VAL A 138 12.46 -16.37 15.29
CA VAL A 138 11.70 -17.62 15.38
C VAL A 138 12.61 -18.76 15.85
N ALA A 139 13.85 -18.82 15.37
CA ALA A 139 14.83 -19.79 15.84
C ALA A 139 15.17 -19.60 17.33
N ALA A 140 15.25 -18.37 17.83
CA ALA A 140 15.38 -18.09 19.26
C ALA A 140 14.19 -18.67 20.04
N ALA A 141 12.96 -18.52 19.55
CA ALA A 141 11.79 -19.08 20.20
C ALA A 141 11.74 -20.61 20.15
N VAL A 142 12.05 -21.21 18.99
CA VAL A 142 11.90 -22.65 18.75
C VAL A 142 13.10 -23.44 19.27
N LEU A 143 14.32 -23.07 18.87
CA LEU A 143 15.54 -23.80 19.23
C LEU A 143 16.00 -23.48 20.64
N ASP A 144 16.00 -22.21 21.05
CA ASP A 144 16.54 -21.83 22.36
C ASP A 144 15.49 -21.93 23.47
N LEU A 145 14.37 -21.21 23.39
CA LEU A 145 13.36 -21.22 24.46
C LEU A 145 12.66 -22.58 24.60
N VAL A 146 12.22 -23.19 23.50
CA VAL A 146 11.48 -24.45 23.56
C VAL A 146 12.43 -25.65 23.62
N ALA A 147 13.28 -25.84 22.61
CA ALA A 147 14.07 -27.06 22.50
C ALA A 147 15.24 -27.12 23.52
N ALA A 148 16.01 -26.05 23.69
CA ALA A 148 17.17 -26.06 24.59
C ALA A 148 16.79 -25.85 26.06
N GLN A 149 15.94 -24.85 26.37
CA GLN A 149 15.60 -24.47 27.74
C GLN A 149 14.39 -25.24 28.32
N CYS A 150 13.20 -25.16 27.70
CA CYS A 150 11.98 -25.77 28.23
C CYS A 150 12.06 -27.32 28.24
N LEU A 151 12.49 -27.92 27.14
CA LEU A 151 12.65 -29.38 27.03
C LEU A 151 13.98 -29.89 27.59
N ALA A 152 14.69 -29.10 28.41
CA ALA A 152 15.90 -29.55 29.10
C ALA A 152 15.61 -30.74 30.03
N PRO A 153 16.51 -31.74 30.10
CA PRO A 153 16.41 -32.82 31.08
C PRO A 153 16.22 -32.25 32.50
N GLY A 154 15.25 -32.77 33.24
CA GLY A 154 14.95 -32.35 34.60
C GLY A 154 14.09 -31.08 34.75
N ARG A 155 13.62 -30.45 33.67
CA ARG A 155 12.68 -29.30 33.75
C ARG A 155 11.21 -29.75 33.76
N ALA A 156 10.40 -29.05 34.55
CA ALA A 156 8.95 -29.23 34.67
C ALA A 156 8.13 -28.54 33.55
N CYS A 157 8.76 -28.16 32.44
CA CYS A 157 8.10 -27.55 31.30
C CYS A 157 7.62 -28.63 30.30
N LEU A 158 6.41 -28.47 29.76
CA LEU A 158 5.77 -29.42 28.81
C LEU A 158 5.88 -30.90 29.22
N THR A 159 5.45 -31.23 30.44
CA THR A 159 5.56 -32.57 31.06
C THR A 159 4.90 -33.70 30.28
N TRP A 160 4.00 -33.39 29.34
CA TRP A 160 3.35 -34.34 28.44
C TRP A 160 4.25 -34.84 27.30
N VAL A 161 5.41 -34.22 27.06
CA VAL A 161 6.40 -34.66 26.04
C VAL A 161 7.23 -35.81 26.58
N THR A 162 7.30 -36.92 25.83
CA THR A 162 7.98 -38.15 26.26
C THR A 162 9.49 -37.97 26.46
N PRO A 163 10.15 -38.79 27.30
CA PRO A 163 11.59 -38.69 27.55
C PRO A 163 12.45 -38.83 26.29
N GLU A 164 12.05 -39.68 25.33
CA GLU A 164 12.80 -39.90 24.09
C GLU A 164 12.84 -38.61 23.25
N LEU A 165 11.72 -37.88 23.19
CA LEU A 165 11.63 -36.58 22.50
C LEU A 165 12.41 -35.46 23.20
N ARG A 166 12.82 -35.66 24.46
CA ARG A 166 13.67 -34.73 25.22
C ARG A 166 15.17 -35.00 25.02
N GLU A 167 15.54 -36.05 24.30
CA GLU A 167 16.93 -36.29 23.96
C GLU A 167 17.51 -35.15 23.11
N GLY A 168 18.76 -34.78 23.41
CA GLY A 168 19.48 -33.66 22.81
C GLY A 168 19.38 -33.53 21.29
N PRO A 169 19.72 -34.56 20.50
CA PRO A 169 19.69 -34.48 19.04
C PRO A 169 18.25 -34.45 18.48
N LEU A 170 17.31 -35.17 19.09
CA LEU A 170 15.95 -35.29 18.58
C LEU A 170 15.15 -33.98 18.75
N ARG A 171 15.23 -33.35 19.92
CA ARG A 171 14.54 -32.06 20.18
C ARG A 171 15.05 -30.92 19.29
N ILE A 172 16.37 -30.85 19.05
CA ILE A 172 16.97 -29.86 18.15
C ILE A 172 16.59 -30.17 16.70
N GLY A 173 16.62 -31.44 16.28
CA GLY A 173 16.19 -31.87 14.96
C GLY A 173 14.74 -31.50 14.65
N ILE A 174 13.81 -31.68 15.60
CA ILE A 174 12.40 -31.26 15.47
C ILE A 174 12.31 -29.74 15.31
N GLY A 175 13.04 -28.98 16.13
CA GLY A 175 13.07 -27.53 16.02
C GLY A 175 13.60 -27.04 14.67
N VAL A 176 14.67 -27.67 14.15
CA VAL A 176 15.19 -27.39 12.81
C VAL A 176 14.19 -27.75 11.73
N ALA A 177 13.48 -28.88 11.85
CA ALA A 177 12.43 -29.26 10.91
C ALA A 177 11.30 -28.23 10.85
N LEU A 178 10.88 -27.67 12.00
CA LEU A 178 9.90 -26.58 12.05
C LEU A 178 10.41 -25.31 11.35
N LEU A 179 11.69 -24.97 11.51
CA LEU A 179 12.30 -23.83 10.81
C LEU A 179 12.41 -24.07 9.31
N LEU A 180 12.79 -25.27 8.87
CA LEU A 180 12.81 -25.65 7.46
C LEU A 180 11.39 -25.57 6.85
N ALA A 181 10.37 -26.00 7.58
CA ALA A 181 8.97 -25.86 7.17
C ALA A 181 8.56 -24.39 7.03
N LEU A 182 8.99 -23.52 7.96
CA LEU A 182 8.77 -22.08 7.85
C LEU A 182 9.47 -21.48 6.62
N VAL A 183 10.74 -21.80 6.39
CA VAL A 183 11.49 -21.31 5.21
C VAL A 183 10.83 -21.79 3.91
N TYR A 184 10.40 -23.05 3.87
CA TYR A 184 9.64 -23.59 2.73
C TYR A 184 8.33 -22.83 2.52
N ALA A 185 7.55 -22.58 3.58
CA ALA A 185 6.31 -21.82 3.52
C ALA A 185 6.54 -20.38 3.00
N LEU A 186 7.55 -19.68 3.53
CA LEU A 186 7.93 -18.34 3.06
C LEU A 186 8.38 -18.34 1.59
N HIS A 187 9.15 -19.34 1.17
CA HIS A 187 9.58 -19.49 -0.22
C HIS A 187 8.39 -19.76 -1.16
N ARG A 188 7.44 -20.62 -0.74
CA ARG A 188 6.21 -20.91 -1.49
C ARG A 188 5.34 -19.67 -1.62
N ILE A 189 5.13 -18.93 -0.53
CA ILE A 189 4.40 -17.66 -0.54
C ILE A 189 5.06 -16.67 -1.50
N SER A 190 6.39 -16.55 -1.44
CA SER A 190 7.17 -15.65 -2.29
C SER A 190 7.14 -16.03 -3.77
N ALA A 191 6.94 -17.31 -4.09
CA ALA A 191 6.82 -17.80 -5.47
C ALA A 191 5.40 -17.63 -6.06
N THR A 192 4.40 -17.28 -5.24
CA THR A 192 3.03 -17.05 -5.75
C THR A 192 2.99 -15.79 -6.61
N ASN A 193 2.38 -15.89 -7.79
CA ASN A 193 2.13 -14.78 -8.70
C ASN A 193 0.71 -14.89 -9.26
N TRP A 194 0.09 -13.75 -9.54
CA TRP A 194 -1.16 -13.75 -10.30
C TRP A 194 -0.89 -14.25 -11.72
N ARG A 195 -1.79 -15.07 -12.26
CA ARG A 195 -1.76 -15.41 -13.69
C ARG A 195 -2.11 -14.15 -14.48
N VAL A 196 -1.12 -13.59 -15.15
CA VAL A 196 -1.28 -12.43 -16.03
C VAL A 196 -1.30 -12.93 -17.46
N ARG A 197 -2.30 -12.55 -18.25
CA ARG A 197 -2.26 -12.83 -19.70
C ARG A 197 -1.09 -12.05 -20.29
N PRO A 198 -0.18 -12.70 -21.05
CA PRO A 198 0.92 -11.99 -21.68
C PRO A 198 0.34 -10.87 -22.56
N PRO A 199 0.89 -9.64 -22.50
CA PRO A 199 0.43 -8.59 -23.38
C PRO A 199 0.62 -9.03 -24.83
N GLY A 200 -0.38 -8.84 -25.67
CA GLY A 200 -0.35 -9.27 -27.08
C GLY A 200 0.79 -8.64 -27.90
N HIS A 201 1.39 -7.56 -27.40
CA HIS A 201 2.59 -6.95 -27.97
C HIS A 201 3.56 -6.50 -26.86
N PRO A 202 4.89 -6.67 -27.01
CA PRO A 202 5.87 -6.08 -26.12
C PRO A 202 5.80 -4.55 -26.28
N GLY A 203 5.09 -3.88 -25.35
CA GLY A 203 4.89 -2.43 -25.44
C GLY A 203 6.20 -1.65 -25.44
N ARG A 204 6.20 -0.49 -26.10
CA ARG A 204 7.38 0.38 -26.30
C ARG A 204 8.13 0.66 -24.99
N LYS A 205 9.47 0.62 -25.04
CA LYS A 205 10.33 1.06 -23.92
C LYS A 205 10.11 2.57 -23.70
N GLY A 206 9.95 2.98 -22.43
CA GLY A 206 9.85 4.41 -22.08
C GLY A 206 8.44 4.99 -21.86
N VAL A 207 7.37 4.18 -21.92
CA VAL A 207 6.02 4.68 -21.56
C VAL A 207 6.01 5.08 -20.08
N PRO A 208 5.71 6.36 -19.74
CA PRO A 208 5.65 6.82 -18.35
C PRO A 208 4.48 6.17 -17.61
N MET A 209 4.52 6.20 -16.27
CA MET A 209 3.46 5.65 -15.41
C MET A 209 3.12 4.18 -15.70
N ARG A 210 4.13 3.35 -15.99
CA ARG A 210 3.94 1.92 -16.25
C ARG A 210 4.60 1.06 -15.18
N LEU A 211 3.80 0.32 -14.43
CA LEU A 211 4.27 -0.71 -13.52
C LEU A 211 4.75 -1.94 -14.32
N ARG A 212 5.86 -2.54 -13.89
CA ARG A 212 6.41 -3.75 -14.49
C ARG A 212 6.74 -4.76 -13.41
N ALA A 213 6.48 -6.03 -13.70
CA ALA A 213 7.01 -7.11 -12.89
C ALA A 213 8.53 -7.05 -12.96
N ASP A 214 9.19 -7.19 -11.81
CA ASP A 214 10.64 -7.34 -11.78
C ASP A 214 11.00 -8.72 -12.37
N PRO A 215 11.71 -8.79 -13.52
CA PRO A 215 12.14 -10.07 -14.08
C PRO A 215 13.04 -10.85 -13.12
N GLU A 216 13.69 -10.17 -12.16
CA GLU A 216 14.60 -10.75 -11.16
C GLU A 216 13.86 -11.36 -9.96
N ALA A 217 12.53 -11.22 -9.87
CA ALA A 217 11.74 -11.70 -8.73
C ALA A 217 11.94 -13.19 -8.38
N PRO A 218 12.08 -14.14 -9.33
CA PRO A 218 12.39 -15.54 -9.02
C PRO A 218 13.78 -15.72 -8.39
N GLY A 219 14.77 -14.97 -8.83
CA GLY A 219 16.12 -14.94 -8.24
C GLY A 219 16.07 -14.44 -6.80
N MET A 220 15.39 -13.32 -6.58
CA MET A 220 15.20 -12.70 -5.26
C MET A 220 14.57 -13.66 -4.23
N SER A 221 13.53 -14.41 -4.61
CA SER A 221 12.88 -15.39 -3.73
C SER A 221 13.85 -16.47 -3.22
N ALA A 222 14.76 -16.94 -4.08
CA ALA A 222 15.76 -17.91 -3.65
C ALA A 222 16.90 -17.30 -2.86
N THR A 223 17.36 -16.08 -3.19
CA THR A 223 18.36 -15.36 -2.39
C THR A 223 17.89 -15.25 -0.93
N HIS A 224 16.63 -14.88 -0.69
CA HIS A 224 16.06 -14.81 0.65
C HIS A 224 15.93 -16.17 1.34
N ALA A 225 15.57 -17.23 0.60
CA ALA A 225 15.51 -18.58 1.15
C ALA A 225 16.92 -19.11 1.53
N VAL A 226 17.93 -18.86 0.70
CA VAL A 226 19.33 -19.18 1.01
C VAL A 226 19.80 -18.38 2.22
N ALA A 227 19.47 -17.08 2.32
CA ALA A 227 19.77 -16.27 3.50
C ALA A 227 19.16 -16.85 4.78
N ALA A 228 17.90 -17.27 4.71
CA ALA A 228 17.19 -17.89 5.82
C ALA A 228 17.85 -19.20 6.27
N LEU A 229 18.19 -20.09 5.33
CA LEU A 229 18.89 -21.35 5.60
C LEU A 229 20.29 -21.10 6.19
N ALA A 230 21.06 -20.17 5.61
CA ALA A 230 22.37 -19.78 6.11
C ALA A 230 22.28 -19.23 7.54
N CYS A 231 21.23 -18.46 7.86
CA CYS A 231 20.98 -17.96 9.20
C CYS A 231 20.73 -19.09 10.22
N ILE A 232 19.97 -20.13 9.83
CA ILE A 232 19.73 -21.30 10.69
C ILE A 232 21.05 -22.05 10.93
N ALA A 233 21.84 -22.31 9.88
CA ALA A 233 23.13 -22.97 10.01
C ALA A 233 24.09 -22.17 10.91
N LEU A 234 24.12 -20.85 10.75
CA LEU A 234 24.99 -19.97 11.54
C LEU A 234 24.64 -20.01 13.03
N LEU A 235 23.35 -20.03 13.38
CA LEU A 235 22.87 -20.17 14.75
C LEU A 235 23.30 -21.49 15.40
N LEU A 236 23.17 -22.60 14.66
CA LEU A 236 23.58 -23.93 15.11
C LEU A 236 25.10 -24.04 15.32
N LEU A 237 25.88 -23.27 14.57
CA LEU A 237 27.34 -23.24 14.66
C LEU A 237 27.90 -22.25 15.71
N GLY A 238 27.03 -21.63 16.52
CA GLY A 238 27.45 -20.72 17.60
C GLY A 238 27.39 -19.22 17.25
N GLY A 239 26.88 -18.85 16.09
CA GLY A 239 26.66 -17.47 15.66
C GLY A 239 27.86 -16.83 14.93
N PRO A 240 27.72 -15.57 14.49
CA PRO A 240 28.73 -14.89 13.66
C PRO A 240 30.00 -14.47 14.42
N PHE A 241 29.94 -14.37 15.75
CA PHE A 241 31.03 -13.83 16.58
C PHE A 241 31.75 -14.90 17.41
N HIS A 242 31.42 -16.17 17.22
CA HIS A 242 32.06 -17.29 17.90
C HIS A 242 32.76 -18.18 16.87
N VAL A 243 34.08 -18.28 16.94
CA VAL A 243 34.88 -19.11 16.04
C VAL A 243 34.94 -20.54 16.60
N PRO A 244 34.40 -21.55 15.90
CA PRO A 244 34.44 -22.93 16.38
C PRO A 244 35.89 -23.47 16.42
N THR A 245 36.22 -24.22 17.47
CA THR A 245 37.55 -24.83 17.63
C THR A 245 37.70 -26.15 16.89
N LYS A 246 36.60 -26.87 16.66
CA LYS A 246 36.61 -28.14 15.92
C LYS A 246 36.66 -27.88 14.42
N ILE A 247 37.64 -28.46 13.72
CA ILE A 247 37.84 -28.34 12.26
C ILE A 247 36.55 -28.52 11.45
N PRO A 248 35.72 -29.58 11.64
CA PRO A 248 34.50 -29.74 10.84
C PRO A 248 33.49 -28.61 11.06
N GLN A 249 33.37 -28.10 12.29
CA GLN A 249 32.49 -26.96 12.60
C GLN A 249 33.05 -25.65 12.02
N LEU A 250 34.37 -25.47 12.05
CA LEU A 250 35.05 -24.31 11.47
C LEU A 250 34.84 -24.21 9.95
N ILE A 251 34.99 -25.33 9.22
CA ILE A 251 34.76 -25.36 7.76
C ILE A 251 33.31 -25.00 7.45
N ALA A 252 32.34 -25.61 8.15
CA ALA A 252 30.92 -25.31 7.97
C ALA A 252 30.61 -23.83 8.27
N TRP A 253 31.24 -23.27 9.29
CA TRP A 253 31.08 -21.87 9.70
C TRP A 253 31.62 -20.89 8.64
N ILE A 254 32.82 -21.14 8.11
CA ILE A 254 33.40 -20.35 7.00
C ILE A 254 32.50 -20.42 5.76
N CYS A 255 32.06 -21.62 5.38
CA CYS A 255 31.13 -21.80 4.25
C CYS A 255 29.81 -21.03 4.47
N THR A 256 29.28 -21.03 5.69
CA THR A 256 28.06 -20.31 6.04
C THR A 256 28.26 -18.80 5.92
N LEU A 257 29.36 -18.26 6.45
CA LEU A 257 29.67 -16.82 6.34
C LEU A 257 29.91 -16.38 4.89
N ALA A 258 30.62 -17.20 4.11
CA ALA A 258 30.81 -16.95 2.68
C ALA A 258 29.46 -16.92 1.94
N LEU A 259 28.55 -17.82 2.29
CA LEU A 259 27.20 -17.85 1.73
C LEU A 259 26.37 -16.62 2.13
N VAL A 260 26.44 -16.17 3.39
CA VAL A 260 25.80 -14.92 3.84
C VAL A 260 26.34 -13.73 3.05
N LEU A 261 27.66 -13.59 2.92
CA LEU A 261 28.29 -12.53 2.15
C LEU A 261 27.86 -12.55 0.68
N ALA A 262 27.86 -13.73 0.05
CA ALA A 262 27.44 -13.90 -1.33
C ALA A 262 25.98 -13.50 -1.56
N VAL A 263 25.08 -13.83 -0.61
CA VAL A 263 23.67 -13.43 -0.66
C VAL A 263 23.50 -11.92 -0.47
N LEU A 264 24.25 -11.29 0.44
CA LEU A 264 24.18 -9.83 0.63
C LEU A 264 24.67 -9.08 -0.61
N LEU A 265 25.79 -9.51 -1.21
CA LEU A 265 26.31 -8.95 -2.46
C LEU A 265 25.37 -9.20 -3.64
N GLY A 266 24.91 -10.45 -3.79
CA GLY A 266 23.97 -10.84 -4.84
C GLY A 266 22.63 -10.12 -4.73
N GLY A 267 22.12 -9.90 -3.51
CA GLY A 267 20.93 -9.11 -3.24
C GLY A 267 21.12 -7.62 -3.55
N ALA A 268 22.29 -7.05 -3.23
CA ALA A 268 22.58 -5.65 -3.51
C ALA A 268 22.61 -5.35 -5.02
N ILE A 269 23.21 -6.25 -5.81
CA ILE A 269 23.28 -6.16 -7.28
C ILE A 269 21.91 -6.51 -7.88
N GLY A 270 21.29 -7.58 -7.36
CA GLY A 270 20.01 -8.16 -7.75
C GLY A 270 19.99 -8.93 -9.06
N SER A 271 21.14 -9.33 -9.60
CA SER A 271 21.17 -10.17 -10.81
C SER A 271 20.53 -11.54 -10.58
N ASP A 272 19.62 -11.99 -11.46
CA ASP A 272 19.17 -13.38 -11.48
C ASP A 272 20.30 -14.29 -12.00
N THR A 273 20.79 -15.17 -11.12
CA THR A 273 21.87 -16.13 -11.43
C THR A 273 21.41 -17.30 -12.31
N GLY A 274 20.11 -17.38 -12.61
CA GLY A 274 19.52 -18.46 -13.42
C GLY A 274 19.07 -19.67 -12.60
N ALA A 275 18.27 -20.53 -13.23
CA ALA A 275 17.57 -21.63 -12.55
C ALA A 275 18.50 -22.71 -11.96
N ILE A 276 19.62 -23.01 -12.63
CA ILE A 276 20.59 -24.03 -12.19
C ILE A 276 21.33 -23.53 -10.95
N ALA A 277 21.96 -22.36 -11.03
CA ALA A 277 22.67 -21.75 -9.90
C ALA A 277 21.76 -21.60 -8.68
N ARG A 278 20.50 -21.17 -8.89
CA ARG A 278 19.49 -21.06 -7.85
C ARG A 278 19.24 -22.39 -7.13
N ARG A 279 19.05 -23.48 -7.89
CA ARG A 279 18.82 -24.82 -7.33
C ARG A 279 20.06 -25.29 -6.57
N SER A 280 21.25 -25.13 -7.15
CA SER A 280 22.51 -25.52 -6.51
C SER A 280 22.75 -24.80 -5.19
N LEU A 281 22.50 -23.49 -5.12
CA LEU A 281 22.64 -22.71 -3.88
C LEU A 281 21.64 -23.15 -2.80
N LEU A 282 20.37 -23.39 -3.17
CA LEU A 282 19.35 -23.89 -2.23
C LEU A 282 19.69 -25.28 -1.69
N THR A 283 20.14 -26.19 -2.57
CA THR A 283 20.57 -27.53 -2.16
C THR A 283 21.78 -27.45 -1.24
N PHE A 284 22.80 -26.66 -1.61
CA PHE A 284 23.99 -26.46 -0.79
C PHE A 284 23.65 -25.89 0.60
N ALA A 285 22.82 -24.85 0.66
CA ALA A 285 22.39 -24.25 1.92
C ALA A 285 21.59 -25.22 2.80
N THR A 286 20.73 -26.05 2.19
CA THR A 286 19.95 -27.08 2.90
C THR A 286 20.87 -28.16 3.47
N LEU A 287 21.82 -28.67 2.67
CA LEU A 287 22.81 -29.63 3.13
C LEU A 287 23.67 -29.07 4.25
N LEU A 288 24.02 -27.78 4.18
CA LEU A 288 24.77 -27.10 5.23
C LEU A 288 23.98 -27.01 6.55
N VAL A 289 22.66 -26.76 6.51
CA VAL A 289 21.80 -26.81 7.70
C VAL A 289 21.74 -28.22 8.29
N ILE A 290 21.58 -29.25 7.44
CA ILE A 290 21.55 -30.64 7.89
C ILE A 290 22.88 -31.02 8.54
N TYR A 291 24.00 -30.67 7.88
CA TYR A 291 25.34 -30.90 8.40
C TYR A 291 25.58 -30.17 9.73
N ALA A 292 25.21 -28.90 9.82
CA ALA A 292 25.28 -28.12 11.06
C ALA A 292 24.41 -28.72 12.18
N THR A 293 23.25 -29.29 11.85
CA THR A 293 22.36 -29.96 12.83
C THR A 293 23.00 -31.23 13.39
N VAL A 294 23.67 -32.03 12.55
CA VAL A 294 24.41 -33.23 12.99
C VAL A 294 25.61 -32.85 13.86
N LEU A 295 26.30 -31.76 13.52
CA LEU A 295 27.43 -31.25 14.30
C LEU A 295 27.02 -30.49 15.56
N ALA A 296 25.76 -30.07 15.67
CA ALA A 296 25.22 -29.37 16.81
C ALA A 296 25.05 -30.36 17.97
N ALA A 297 26.07 -30.47 18.80
CA ALA A 297 25.95 -31.07 20.11
C ALA A 297 25.39 -30.01 21.07
N PRO A 298 24.25 -30.23 21.76
CA PRO A 298 23.83 -29.34 22.83
C PRO A 298 24.86 -29.45 23.95
N VAL A 299 25.75 -28.46 24.06
CA VAL A 299 26.77 -28.40 25.11
C VAL A 299 26.13 -28.00 26.45
N ASP A 300 25.00 -27.26 26.42
CA ASP A 300 24.31 -26.72 27.60
C ASP A 300 22.79 -26.54 27.38
N ASN A 301 22.08 -26.03 28.40
CA ASN A 301 20.64 -25.68 28.37
C ASN A 301 20.30 -24.43 27.51
N ARG A 302 21.24 -23.93 26.68
CA ARG A 302 21.04 -22.79 25.77
C ARG A 302 21.86 -22.95 24.48
N LEU A 303 21.40 -22.29 23.41
CA LEU A 303 22.22 -22.09 22.22
C LEU A 303 23.04 -20.80 22.34
N PRO A 304 24.39 -20.88 22.41
CA PRO A 304 25.24 -19.71 22.63
C PRO A 304 25.19 -18.68 21.48
N GLY A 305 24.81 -19.10 20.27
CA GLY A 305 24.79 -18.22 19.09
C GLY A 305 23.58 -17.30 18.96
N VAL A 306 22.52 -17.50 19.74
CA VAL A 306 21.22 -16.84 19.51
C VAL A 306 21.26 -15.35 19.83
N ASP A 307 21.71 -14.98 21.02
CA ASP A 307 21.76 -13.58 21.46
C ASP A 307 22.63 -12.73 20.52
N ASN A 308 23.83 -13.22 20.23
CA ASN A 308 24.81 -12.59 19.35
C ASN A 308 24.29 -12.42 17.92
N THR A 309 23.53 -13.40 17.40
CA THR A 309 23.00 -13.33 16.03
C THR A 309 21.85 -12.34 15.94
N VAL A 310 20.90 -12.37 16.89
CA VAL A 310 19.78 -11.41 16.91
C VAL A 310 20.28 -9.98 17.09
N GLU A 311 21.25 -9.78 17.99
CA GLU A 311 21.86 -8.47 18.22
C GLU A 311 22.69 -8.00 17.01
N GLY A 312 23.51 -8.87 16.44
CA GLY A 312 24.31 -8.57 15.25
C GLY A 312 23.45 -8.24 14.02
N LEU A 313 22.35 -8.95 13.81
CA LEU A 313 21.38 -8.64 12.74
C LEU A 313 20.65 -7.33 12.99
N GLY A 314 20.22 -7.06 14.23
CA GLY A 314 19.58 -5.80 14.61
C GLY A 314 20.52 -4.60 14.43
N GLY A 315 21.78 -4.73 14.87
CA GLY A 315 22.82 -3.72 14.68
C GLY A 315 23.17 -3.51 13.21
N SER A 316 23.32 -4.58 12.43
CA SER A 316 23.56 -4.50 10.98
C SER A 316 22.41 -3.81 10.26
N LEU A 317 21.16 -4.12 10.62
CA LEU A 317 19.99 -3.47 10.06
C LEU A 317 19.93 -1.98 10.41
N LEU A 318 20.28 -1.61 11.64
CA LEU A 318 20.41 -0.21 12.06
C LEU A 318 21.48 0.51 11.23
N VAL A 319 22.68 -0.07 11.09
CA VAL A 319 23.78 0.49 10.30
C VAL A 319 23.36 0.68 8.84
N VAL A 320 22.78 -0.34 8.21
CA VAL A 320 22.29 -0.26 6.82
C VAL A 320 21.20 0.80 6.67
N THR A 321 20.30 0.92 7.66
CA THR A 321 19.26 1.96 7.66
C THR A 321 19.86 3.37 7.74
N VAL A 322 20.88 3.58 8.57
CA VAL A 322 21.61 4.85 8.67
C VAL A 322 22.37 5.14 7.36
N LEU A 323 23.10 4.17 6.82
CA LEU A 323 23.80 4.31 5.54
C LEU A 323 22.83 4.64 4.40
N PHE A 324 21.67 3.99 4.37
CA PHE A 324 20.60 4.29 3.42
C PHE A 324 20.08 5.72 3.59
N ALA A 325 19.79 6.13 4.83
CA ALA A 325 19.31 7.48 5.13
C ALA A 325 20.31 8.55 4.70
N LEU A 326 21.62 8.31 4.89
CA LEU A 326 22.71 9.18 4.45
C LEU A 326 22.85 9.21 2.93
N ALA A 327 22.83 8.05 2.25
CA ALA A 327 22.89 7.94 0.79
C ALA A 327 21.67 8.59 0.09
N LEU A 328 20.53 8.63 0.77
CA LEU A 328 19.31 9.25 0.26
C LEU A 328 19.38 10.78 0.24
N ILE A 329 20.19 11.42 1.10
CA ILE A 329 20.35 12.89 1.13
C ILE A 329 20.84 13.43 -0.22
N PRO A 330 22.00 13.02 -0.77
CA PRO A 330 22.45 13.49 -2.07
C PRO A 330 21.49 13.11 -3.19
N SER A 331 20.80 11.96 -3.10
CA SER A 331 19.79 11.55 -4.08
C SER A 331 18.61 12.53 -4.13
N ALA A 332 18.10 12.91 -2.95
CA ALA A 332 17.02 13.89 -2.82
C ALA A 332 17.47 15.30 -3.27
N LEU A 333 18.71 15.70 -2.96
CA LEU A 333 19.27 16.98 -3.41
C LEU A 333 19.43 17.05 -4.93
N LEU A 334 19.92 15.98 -5.57
CA LEU A 334 20.07 15.91 -7.02
C LEU A 334 18.74 15.93 -7.77
N ALA A 335 17.69 15.40 -7.15
CA ALA A 335 16.35 15.37 -7.72
C ALA A 335 15.52 16.63 -7.39
N ARG A 336 15.95 17.45 -6.41
CA ARG A 336 15.33 18.72 -6.01
C ARG A 336 14.96 19.67 -7.16
N PRO A 337 15.80 19.86 -8.21
CA PRO A 337 15.45 20.74 -9.33
C PRO A 337 14.13 20.36 -10.03
N ALA A 338 13.74 19.09 -10.02
CA ALA A 338 12.50 18.64 -10.67
C ALA A 338 11.23 19.16 -9.98
N TRP A 339 11.29 19.51 -8.68
CA TRP A 339 10.12 19.93 -7.91
C TRP A 339 10.29 21.20 -7.08
N ARG A 340 11.46 21.84 -7.06
CA ARG A 340 11.72 23.04 -6.23
C ARG A 340 10.78 24.21 -6.55
N ASP A 341 10.42 24.36 -7.82
CA ASP A 341 9.59 25.45 -8.33
C ASP A 341 8.10 25.14 -8.21
N ARG A 342 7.76 23.91 -7.80
CA ARG A 342 6.38 23.45 -7.66
C ARG A 342 5.78 23.93 -6.33
N PRO A 343 4.44 24.09 -6.24
CA PRO A 343 3.75 24.36 -4.99
C PRO A 343 4.08 23.33 -3.90
N ARG A 344 4.18 23.75 -2.63
CA ARG A 344 4.52 22.86 -1.50
C ARG A 344 3.63 21.60 -1.41
N ARG A 345 2.37 21.70 -1.85
CA ARG A 345 1.39 20.60 -1.83
C ARG A 345 1.66 19.51 -2.86
N LEU A 346 2.46 19.78 -3.90
CA LEU A 346 2.81 18.81 -4.95
C LEU A 346 4.22 18.26 -4.78
N ARG A 347 5.01 18.84 -3.86
CA ARG A 347 6.38 18.39 -3.61
C ARG A 347 6.37 17.01 -2.95
N PRO A 348 7.35 16.15 -3.28
CA PRO A 348 7.54 14.88 -2.60
C PRO A 348 7.60 15.02 -1.08
N TRP A 349 7.09 14.02 -0.37
CA TRP A 349 7.12 14.02 1.10
C TRP A 349 8.57 14.11 1.60
N LEU A 350 8.79 15.01 2.58
CA LEU A 350 10.12 15.33 3.10
C LEU A 350 11.15 15.65 2.01
N GLY A 351 10.72 16.22 0.88
CA GLY A 351 11.61 16.53 -0.24
C GLY A 351 12.23 15.30 -0.91
N GLY A 352 11.61 14.12 -0.79
CA GLY A 352 12.10 12.86 -1.36
C GLY A 352 12.84 11.97 -0.35
N TRP A 353 12.95 12.40 0.92
CA TRP A 353 13.62 11.63 1.97
C TRP A 353 12.68 10.66 2.74
N ALA A 354 11.38 10.63 2.39
CA ALA A 354 10.38 9.84 3.11
C ALA A 354 10.62 8.32 3.10
N ALA A 355 11.43 7.78 2.18
CA ALA A 355 11.79 6.36 2.17
C ALA A 355 12.60 5.93 3.42
N ALA A 356 13.43 6.81 3.98
CA ALA A 356 14.27 6.50 5.14
C ALA A 356 13.49 6.16 6.41
N PRO A 357 12.54 7.01 6.90
CA PRO A 357 11.73 6.66 8.06
C PRO A 357 10.82 5.45 7.81
N VAL A 358 10.39 5.20 6.57
CA VAL A 358 9.60 4.00 6.23
C VAL A 358 10.43 2.72 6.36
N LEU A 359 11.68 2.71 5.88
CA LEU A 359 12.59 1.58 6.09
C LEU A 359 12.92 1.38 7.57
N ALA A 360 13.16 2.47 8.30
CA ALA A 360 13.41 2.39 9.73
C ALA A 360 12.22 1.80 10.50
N LEU A 361 10.99 2.20 10.16
CA LEU A 361 9.78 1.63 10.72
C LEU A 361 9.64 0.13 10.40
N ALA A 362 10.03 -0.30 9.19
CA ALA A 362 10.08 -1.73 8.85
C ALA A 362 11.03 -2.51 9.78
N GLY A 363 12.24 -1.98 10.04
CA GLY A 363 13.20 -2.58 10.96
C GLY A 363 12.70 -2.63 12.41
N LEU A 364 12.13 -1.53 12.89
CA LEU A 364 11.57 -1.42 14.25
C LEU A 364 10.39 -2.37 14.48
N LEU A 365 9.49 -2.50 13.51
CA LEU A 365 8.38 -3.46 13.54
C LEU A 365 8.89 -4.90 13.50
N GLY A 366 9.90 -5.21 12.67
CA GLY A 366 10.54 -6.52 12.64
C GLY A 366 11.16 -6.89 14.00
N GLY A 367 11.92 -5.98 14.60
CA GLY A 367 12.47 -6.14 15.96
C GLY A 367 11.38 -6.33 17.03
N GLY A 368 10.33 -5.50 16.97
CA GLY A 368 9.19 -5.54 17.89
C GLY A 368 8.41 -6.84 17.84
N PHE A 369 8.14 -7.38 16.64
CA PHE A 369 7.45 -8.65 16.49
C PHE A 369 8.24 -9.82 17.07
N GLY A 370 9.56 -9.87 16.89
CA GLY A 370 10.39 -10.90 17.50
C GLY A 370 10.36 -10.88 19.02
N ALA A 371 10.53 -9.70 19.63
CA ALA A 371 10.44 -9.52 21.07
C ALA A 371 9.04 -9.91 21.59
N GLY A 372 7.99 -9.43 20.92
CA GLY A 372 6.60 -9.77 21.25
C GLY A 372 6.31 -11.27 21.18
N LEU A 373 6.80 -11.95 20.13
CA LEU A 373 6.65 -13.40 19.95
C LEU A 373 7.34 -14.18 21.07
N ALA A 374 8.60 -13.85 21.38
CA ALA A 374 9.35 -14.55 22.41
C ALA A 374 8.72 -14.39 23.81
N ILE A 375 8.23 -13.18 24.13
CA ILE A 375 7.49 -12.90 25.37
C ILE A 375 6.16 -13.66 25.40
N ALA A 376 5.43 -13.71 24.29
CA ALA A 376 4.18 -14.44 24.19
C ALA A 376 4.39 -15.95 24.39
N VAL A 377 5.43 -16.53 23.78
CA VAL A 377 5.80 -17.94 23.96
C VAL A 377 6.16 -18.22 25.42
N ARG A 378 6.99 -17.38 26.05
CA ARG A 378 7.32 -17.50 27.47
C ARG A 378 6.08 -17.50 28.37
N LYS A 379 5.15 -16.57 28.13
CA LYS A 379 3.88 -16.50 28.88
C LYS A 379 2.98 -17.71 28.63
N LEU A 380 2.93 -18.21 27.38
CA LEU A 380 2.12 -19.37 27.02
C LEU A 380 2.65 -20.65 27.69
N LEU A 381 3.97 -20.78 27.82
CA LEU A 381 4.63 -21.88 28.53
C LEU A 381 4.49 -21.79 30.06
N ARG A 382 4.00 -20.66 30.59
CA ARG A 382 3.83 -20.38 32.04
C ARG A 382 5.12 -20.53 32.85
N GLU A 383 6.27 -20.26 32.21
CA GLU A 383 7.60 -20.39 32.82
C GLU A 383 8.33 -19.04 32.75
N GLU A 384 8.30 -18.29 33.85
CA GLU A 384 8.92 -16.95 33.90
C GLU A 384 10.45 -17.00 33.96
N ASN A 385 11.01 -18.15 34.35
CA ASN A 385 12.45 -18.39 34.46
C ASN A 385 13.14 -18.64 33.10
N LEU A 386 12.40 -18.70 32.00
CA LEU A 386 12.98 -18.79 30.66
C LEU A 386 13.69 -17.49 30.32
N ALA A 387 14.95 -17.62 29.93
CA ALA A 387 15.79 -16.50 29.62
C ALA A 387 15.59 -16.06 28.18
N LEU A 388 15.22 -14.80 28.03
CA LEU A 388 15.10 -14.15 26.73
C LEU A 388 16.41 -13.43 26.36
N PRO A 389 16.64 -13.20 25.06
CA PRO A 389 17.69 -12.30 24.62
C PRO A 389 17.60 -10.94 25.33
N THR A 390 18.71 -10.52 25.93
CA THR A 390 18.82 -9.28 26.71
C THR A 390 18.43 -8.03 25.92
N THR A 391 18.56 -8.05 24.61
CA THR A 391 18.15 -6.96 23.71
C THR A 391 16.63 -6.77 23.64
N TYR A 392 15.83 -7.78 23.98
CA TYR A 392 14.37 -7.65 23.98
C TYR A 392 13.85 -6.69 25.05
N ASP A 393 14.55 -6.52 26.17
CA ASP A 393 14.19 -5.53 27.19
C ASP A 393 14.34 -4.10 26.65
N LEU A 394 15.36 -3.83 25.83
CA LEU A 394 15.47 -2.54 25.16
C LEU A 394 14.34 -2.32 24.16
N VAL A 395 13.96 -3.38 23.42
CA VAL A 395 12.87 -3.31 22.44
C VAL A 395 11.54 -3.02 23.14
N THR A 396 11.22 -3.67 24.25
CA THR A 396 9.97 -3.39 24.98
C THR A 396 9.95 -1.98 25.55
N VAL A 397 11.04 -1.51 26.18
CA VAL A 397 11.13 -0.12 26.65
C VAL A 397 10.93 0.87 25.50
N LEU A 398 11.53 0.61 24.35
CA LEU A 398 11.38 1.44 23.16
C LEU A 398 9.91 1.55 22.71
N TRP A 399 9.20 0.42 22.63
CA TRP A 399 7.79 0.39 22.24
C TRP A 399 6.88 1.04 23.30
N GLY A 400 7.22 0.95 24.59
CA GLY A 400 6.53 1.65 25.66
C GLY A 400 6.65 3.17 25.54
N GLY A 401 7.86 3.67 25.32
CA GLY A 401 8.11 5.09 25.03
C GLY A 401 7.43 5.55 23.73
N GLY A 402 7.46 4.70 22.69
CA GLY A 402 6.76 4.92 21.43
C GLY A 402 5.25 5.10 21.59
N LEU A 403 4.60 4.27 22.41
CA LEU A 403 3.17 4.40 22.71
C LEU A 403 2.88 5.73 23.42
N GLY A 404 3.71 6.13 24.38
CA GLY A 404 3.61 7.44 25.03
C GLY A 404 3.73 8.60 24.05
N LEU A 405 4.70 8.55 23.12
CA LEU A 405 4.88 9.54 22.07
C LEU A 405 3.66 9.62 21.14
N MET A 406 3.13 8.48 20.70
CA MET A 406 1.92 8.42 19.88
C MET A 406 0.71 9.03 20.58
N ALA A 407 0.51 8.73 21.88
CA ALA A 407 -0.58 9.29 22.68
C ALA A 407 -0.45 10.82 22.81
N LEU A 408 0.75 11.33 23.10
CA LEU A 408 1.01 12.76 23.22
C LEU A 408 0.73 13.50 21.90
N LEU A 409 1.18 12.96 20.78
CA LEU A 409 0.94 13.54 19.45
C LEU A 409 -0.55 13.50 19.07
N ALA A 410 -1.26 12.43 19.42
CA ALA A 410 -2.70 12.33 19.17
C ALA A 410 -3.48 13.38 19.98
N ILE A 411 -3.14 13.58 21.25
CA ILE A 411 -3.75 14.61 22.11
C ILE A 411 -3.44 16.01 21.55
N ALA A 412 -2.16 16.31 21.27
CA ALA A 412 -1.76 17.60 20.71
C ALA A 412 -2.45 17.90 19.37
N GLY A 413 -2.62 16.89 18.51
CA GLY A 413 -3.26 17.03 17.21
C GLY A 413 -4.78 17.18 17.28
N TYR A 414 -5.45 16.16 17.82
CA TYR A 414 -6.91 16.04 17.75
C TYR A 414 -7.64 16.80 18.87
N ALA A 415 -7.09 16.83 20.08
CA ALA A 415 -7.73 17.50 21.22
C ALA A 415 -7.41 19.00 21.26
N ILE A 416 -6.25 19.43 20.73
CA ILE A 416 -5.79 20.82 20.81
C ILE A 416 -5.77 21.50 19.43
N ALA A 417 -4.97 20.99 18.47
CA ALA A 417 -4.71 21.70 17.22
C ALA A 417 -5.94 21.79 16.30
N VAL A 418 -6.75 20.73 16.18
CA VAL A 418 -7.95 20.74 15.33
C VAL A 418 -9.00 21.73 15.86
N PRO A 419 -9.41 21.71 17.15
CA PRO A 419 -10.33 22.70 17.71
C PRO A 419 -9.81 24.13 17.64
N LEU A 420 -8.52 24.36 17.96
CA LEU A 420 -7.92 25.68 17.93
C LEU A 420 -7.89 26.26 16.50
N ARG A 421 -7.54 25.43 15.52
CA ARG A 421 -7.56 25.84 14.11
C ARG A 421 -8.96 26.24 13.66
N ARG A 422 -9.98 25.48 14.06
CA ARG A 422 -11.39 25.81 13.75
C ARG A 422 -11.77 27.16 14.35
N ARG A 423 -11.47 27.38 15.64
CA ARG A 423 -11.74 28.66 16.31
C ARG A 423 -11.04 29.85 15.64
N ARG A 424 -9.83 29.66 15.10
CA ARG A 424 -9.05 30.75 14.48
C ARG A 424 -9.40 31.04 13.02
N ARG A 425 -9.82 30.05 12.25
CA ARG A 425 -10.00 30.19 10.79
C ARG A 425 -11.44 30.21 10.32
N GLY A 426 -12.40 29.94 11.20
CA GLY A 426 -13.81 29.93 10.84
C GLY A 426 -14.16 28.84 9.82
N ILE A 427 -15.24 29.08 9.08
CA ILE A 427 -15.72 28.20 8.01
C ILE A 427 -14.80 28.40 6.78
N PRO A 428 -14.39 27.32 6.08
CA PRO A 428 -13.62 27.48 4.85
C PRO A 428 -14.48 28.21 3.79
N PRO A 429 -13.98 29.29 3.16
CA PRO A 429 -14.75 30.05 2.17
C PRO A 429 -15.26 29.24 0.97
N ILE A 430 -14.59 28.14 0.63
CA ILE A 430 -15.07 27.21 -0.41
C ILE A 430 -16.39 26.53 0.02
N VAL A 431 -16.58 26.26 1.31
CA VAL A 431 -17.82 25.68 1.86
C VAL A 431 -18.94 26.70 1.81
N GLU A 432 -18.66 27.99 2.09
CA GLU A 432 -19.63 29.08 1.94
C GLU A 432 -20.15 29.20 0.48
N LEU A 433 -19.32 28.89 -0.52
CA LEU A 433 -19.75 28.86 -1.93
C LEU A 433 -20.63 27.64 -2.28
N MET A 434 -20.52 26.55 -1.51
CA MET A 434 -21.14 25.26 -1.83
C MET A 434 -22.36 24.94 -0.96
N GLU A 435 -22.58 25.62 0.16
CA GLU A 435 -23.70 25.35 1.07
C GLU A 435 -24.55 26.60 1.28
N HIS A 436 -25.88 26.43 1.35
CA HIS A 436 -26.83 27.53 1.57
C HIS A 436 -27.55 27.44 2.93
N ASP A 437 -27.45 26.29 3.62
CA ASP A 437 -28.05 26.06 4.94
C ASP A 437 -26.99 26.15 6.04
N GLU A 438 -27.23 26.99 7.06
CA GLU A 438 -26.25 27.27 8.12
C GLU A 438 -25.85 26.02 8.92
N GLN A 439 -26.78 25.08 9.14
CA GLN A 439 -26.50 23.88 9.93
C GLN A 439 -25.65 22.89 9.13
N GLN A 440 -25.99 22.68 7.85
CA GLN A 440 -25.21 21.86 6.92
C GLN A 440 -23.81 22.44 6.71
N GLU A 441 -23.70 23.76 6.57
CA GLU A 441 -22.43 24.47 6.44
C GLU A 441 -21.51 24.22 7.66
N GLN A 442 -22.06 24.26 8.88
CA GLN A 442 -21.30 23.99 10.10
C GLN A 442 -20.84 22.53 10.22
N ASP A 443 -21.66 21.57 9.80
CA ASP A 443 -21.31 20.15 9.77
C ASP A 443 -20.23 19.85 8.73
N ALA A 444 -20.41 20.38 7.51
CA ALA A 444 -19.45 20.31 6.41
C ALA A 444 -18.11 20.93 6.82
N ALA A 445 -18.11 22.13 7.41
CA ALA A 445 -16.93 22.83 7.88
C ALA A 445 -16.17 22.04 8.95
N ARG A 446 -16.88 21.39 9.90
CA ARG A 446 -16.27 20.54 10.93
C ARG A 446 -15.57 19.34 10.32
N ALA A 447 -16.25 18.62 9.42
CA ALA A 447 -15.68 17.46 8.75
C ALA A 447 -14.50 17.86 7.85
N TRP A 448 -14.64 18.93 7.09
CA TRP A 448 -13.59 19.48 6.23
C TRP A 448 -12.34 19.87 7.03
N ALA A 449 -12.51 20.59 8.15
CA ALA A 449 -11.39 21.03 8.97
C ALA A 449 -10.57 19.85 9.50
N ARG A 450 -11.25 18.79 9.95
CA ARG A 450 -10.65 17.54 10.41
C ARG A 450 -9.92 16.82 9.27
N SER A 451 -10.61 16.52 8.18
CA SER A 451 -10.02 15.79 7.03
C SER A 451 -8.86 16.56 6.40
N ALA A 452 -8.96 17.89 6.28
CA ALA A 452 -7.85 18.72 5.81
C ALA A 452 -6.65 18.76 6.77
N TRP A 453 -6.87 18.63 8.08
CA TRP A 453 -5.78 18.50 9.06
C TRP A 453 -5.11 17.13 8.93
N GLU A 454 -5.91 16.06 8.83
CA GLU A 454 -5.45 14.68 8.66
C GLU A 454 -4.59 14.52 7.38
N ARG A 455 -5.11 14.93 6.21
CA ARG A 455 -4.36 14.92 4.93
C ARG A 455 -3.04 15.68 5.00
N ARG A 456 -3.00 16.76 5.78
CA ARG A 456 -1.80 17.60 5.92
C ARG A 456 -0.77 17.04 6.90
N HIS A 457 -1.18 16.39 7.99
CA HIS A 457 -0.26 16.07 9.09
C HIS A 457 -0.08 14.58 9.38
N LEU A 458 -0.93 13.67 8.92
CA LEU A 458 -0.80 12.23 9.24
C LEU A 458 0.56 11.66 8.84
N HIS A 459 1.06 12.00 7.65
CA HIS A 459 2.40 11.58 7.20
C HIS A 459 3.52 12.20 8.05
N HIS A 460 3.37 13.44 8.53
CA HIS A 460 4.32 14.04 9.47
C HIS A 460 4.30 13.33 10.82
N LEU A 461 3.13 12.98 11.34
CA LEU A 461 3.00 12.24 12.60
C LEU A 461 3.67 10.86 12.49
N ALA A 462 3.42 10.12 11.42
CA ALA A 462 4.06 8.83 11.17
C ALA A 462 5.59 8.96 11.13
N VAL A 463 6.11 10.01 10.50
CA VAL A 463 7.55 10.31 10.44
C VAL A 463 8.11 10.68 11.81
N ILE A 464 7.42 11.55 12.58
CA ILE A 464 7.86 11.95 13.92
C ILE A 464 7.92 10.72 14.85
N VAL A 465 6.93 9.83 14.78
CA VAL A 465 6.92 8.59 15.55
C VAL A 465 8.09 7.68 15.14
N ALA A 466 8.31 7.48 13.82
CA ALA A 466 9.41 6.66 13.34
C ALA A 466 10.78 7.23 13.77
N LEU A 467 11.01 8.54 13.59
CA LEU A 467 12.25 9.20 14.01
C LEU A 467 12.42 9.20 15.53
N GLY A 468 11.34 9.42 16.29
CA GLY A 468 11.36 9.35 17.75
C GLY A 468 11.74 7.96 18.26
N LEU A 469 11.21 6.90 17.63
CA LEU A 469 11.63 5.53 17.89
C LEU A 469 13.09 5.28 17.50
N CYS A 470 13.59 5.82 16.38
CA CYS A 470 15.00 5.70 16.03
C CYS A 470 15.92 6.38 17.06
N VAL A 471 15.58 7.60 17.47
CA VAL A 471 16.33 8.33 18.51
C VAL A 471 16.29 7.58 19.84
N GLY A 472 15.10 7.07 20.23
CA GLY A 472 14.94 6.23 21.40
C GLY A 472 15.78 4.96 21.34
N ALA A 473 15.83 4.28 20.18
CA ALA A 473 16.64 3.08 19.99
C ALA A 473 18.14 3.39 20.15
N ILE A 474 18.64 4.46 19.53
CA ILE A 474 20.04 4.89 19.66
C ILE A 474 20.35 5.25 21.13
N ALA A 475 19.49 6.02 21.79
CA ALA A 475 19.67 6.39 23.18
C ALA A 475 19.73 5.16 24.11
N LEU A 476 18.84 4.18 23.91
CA LEU A 476 18.84 2.93 24.69
C LEU A 476 20.10 2.09 24.46
N LEU A 477 20.61 2.04 23.22
CA LEU A 477 21.88 1.38 22.92
C LEU A 477 23.06 2.10 23.59
N VAL A 478 23.10 3.43 23.56
CA VAL A 478 24.13 4.23 24.23
C VAL A 478 24.08 4.05 25.75
N VAL A 479 22.89 4.04 26.35
CA VAL A 479 22.72 3.79 27.80
C VAL A 479 23.23 2.40 28.17
N ARG A 480 22.90 1.38 27.37
CA ARG A 480 23.31 0.00 27.63
C ARG A 480 24.82 -0.20 27.47
N PHE A 481 25.39 0.19 26.33
CA PHE A 481 26.79 -0.10 26.01
C PHE A 481 27.77 0.96 26.51
N GLY A 482 27.34 2.21 26.63
CA GLY A 482 28.19 3.32 27.07
C GLY A 482 28.20 3.52 28.58
N PHE A 483 27.03 3.40 29.22
CA PHE A 483 26.89 3.72 30.64
C PHE A 483 26.61 2.51 31.54
N THR A 484 26.27 1.34 30.97
CA THR A 484 25.92 0.11 31.72
C THR A 484 24.84 0.32 32.79
N LEU A 485 23.96 1.30 32.59
CA LEU A 485 22.90 1.65 33.55
C LEU A 485 21.59 0.93 33.19
N GLN A 486 20.91 0.38 34.21
CA GLN A 486 19.51 -0.02 34.13
C GLN A 486 18.66 0.80 35.14
N PRO A 487 18.14 1.96 34.74
CA PRO A 487 17.28 2.77 35.57
C PRO A 487 16.02 2.03 36.04
N GLY A 488 15.58 2.25 37.28
CA GLY A 488 14.42 1.55 37.87
C GLY A 488 13.09 1.75 37.13
N TRP A 489 12.94 2.82 36.33
CA TRP A 489 11.76 3.06 35.50
C TRP A 489 11.67 2.17 34.25
N PHE A 490 12.75 1.45 33.88
CA PHE A 490 12.77 0.56 32.72
C PHE A 490 11.70 -0.53 32.83
N THR A 491 11.48 -1.06 34.03
CA THR A 491 10.49 -2.14 34.25
C THR A 491 9.07 -1.67 33.95
N THR A 492 8.69 -0.47 34.41
CA THR A 492 7.37 0.12 34.16
C THR A 492 7.16 0.42 32.69
N VAL A 493 8.14 1.05 32.02
CA VAL A 493 8.03 1.37 30.59
C VAL A 493 8.05 0.10 29.73
N SER A 494 8.86 -0.89 30.11
CA SER A 494 8.87 -2.22 29.47
C SER A 494 7.50 -2.89 29.56
N ALA A 495 6.83 -2.84 30.71
CA ALA A 495 5.47 -3.40 30.86
C ALA A 495 4.46 -2.73 29.92
N ILE A 496 4.51 -1.40 29.79
CA ILE A 496 3.70 -0.65 28.79
C ILE A 496 4.05 -1.10 27.38
N GLY A 497 5.33 -1.32 27.08
CA GLY A 497 5.80 -1.83 25.80
C GLY A 497 5.31 -3.23 25.47
N VAL A 498 5.32 -4.14 26.44
CA VAL A 498 4.74 -5.48 26.29
C VAL A 498 3.25 -5.39 26.00
N PHE A 499 2.53 -4.51 26.70
CA PHE A 499 1.13 -4.24 26.39
C PHE A 499 0.95 -3.68 24.97
N ALA A 500 1.78 -2.72 24.56
CA ALA A 500 1.73 -2.11 23.22
C ALA A 500 1.95 -3.15 22.11
N LEU A 501 2.98 -4.00 22.25
CA LEU A 501 3.28 -5.09 21.32
C LEU A 501 2.16 -6.15 21.31
N GLY A 502 1.62 -6.50 22.49
CA GLY A 502 0.49 -7.42 22.61
C GLY A 502 -0.78 -6.89 21.96
N ALA A 503 -1.09 -5.61 22.15
CA ALA A 503 -2.22 -4.92 21.52
C ALA A 503 -2.05 -4.82 20.00
N LEU A 504 -0.83 -4.54 19.52
CA LEU A 504 -0.50 -4.55 18.10
C LEU A 504 -0.71 -5.94 17.49
N ALA A 505 -0.19 -6.99 18.12
CA ALA A 505 -0.36 -8.37 17.67
C ALA A 505 -1.85 -8.78 17.66
N ALA A 506 -2.59 -8.52 18.74
CA ALA A 506 -4.02 -8.77 18.83
C ALA A 506 -4.82 -7.99 17.78
N GLY A 507 -4.45 -6.73 17.51
CA GLY A 507 -4.99 -5.92 16.44
C GLY A 507 -4.80 -6.57 15.07
N LEU A 508 -3.57 -7.00 14.74
CA LEU A 508 -3.27 -7.69 13.49
C LEU A 508 -4.01 -9.03 13.36
N LEU A 509 -4.08 -9.83 14.43
CA LEU A 509 -4.88 -11.06 14.47
C LEU A 509 -6.37 -10.78 14.25
N ARG A 510 -6.90 -9.69 14.82
CA ARG A 510 -8.27 -9.25 14.58
C ARG A 510 -8.47 -8.83 13.13
N VAL A 511 -7.51 -8.14 12.51
CA VAL A 511 -7.53 -7.81 11.08
C VAL A 511 -7.61 -9.09 10.26
N VAL A 512 -6.70 -10.04 10.51
CA VAL A 512 -6.66 -11.37 9.86
C VAL A 512 -7.98 -12.12 9.99
N TYR A 513 -8.49 -12.23 11.21
CA TYR A 513 -9.74 -12.91 11.52
C TYR A 513 -10.94 -12.23 10.85
N SER A 514 -11.02 -10.89 10.91
CA SER A 514 -12.11 -10.12 10.30
C SER A 514 -12.07 -10.18 8.78
N ALA A 515 -10.88 -10.16 8.17
CA ALA A 515 -10.70 -10.30 6.72
C ALA A 515 -11.08 -11.70 6.24
N ALA A 516 -10.86 -12.73 7.06
CA ALA A 516 -11.26 -14.10 6.76
C ALA A 516 -12.78 -14.34 6.91
N ARG A 517 -13.42 -13.73 7.91
CA ARG A 517 -14.84 -13.97 8.24
C ARG A 517 -15.83 -12.96 7.64
N SER A 518 -15.41 -11.72 7.35
CA SER A 518 -16.32 -10.64 6.94
C SER A 518 -15.63 -9.62 6.01
N PRO A 519 -15.34 -9.98 4.74
CA PRO A 519 -14.61 -9.13 3.80
C PRO A 519 -15.26 -7.75 3.57
N GLN A 520 -16.60 -7.63 3.64
CA GLN A 520 -17.30 -6.37 3.35
C GLN A 520 -17.25 -5.33 4.49
N ARG A 521 -16.89 -5.71 5.72
CA ARG A 521 -17.12 -4.88 6.94
C ARG A 521 -15.90 -4.07 7.40
N SER A 522 -14.72 -4.21 6.77
CA SER A 522 -13.45 -3.61 7.24
C SER A 522 -12.85 -2.55 6.30
N ARG A 523 -13.66 -1.58 5.86
CA ARG A 523 -13.27 -0.53 4.87
C ARG A 523 -11.99 0.25 5.22
N HIS A 524 -11.74 0.54 6.50
CA HIS A 524 -10.53 1.28 6.93
C HIS A 524 -9.24 0.44 6.93
N LEU A 525 -9.34 -0.89 7.07
CA LEU A 525 -8.20 -1.80 7.05
C LEU A 525 -7.79 -2.17 5.61
N GLY A 526 -8.73 -2.10 4.67
CA GLY A 526 -8.49 -2.31 3.24
C GLY A 526 -7.44 -1.34 2.66
N ALA A 527 -7.46 -0.05 3.05
CA ALA A 527 -6.54 0.95 2.50
C ALA A 527 -5.05 0.63 2.76
N LEU A 528 -4.71 0.06 3.91
CA LEU A 528 -3.34 -0.37 4.22
C LEU A 528 -2.95 -1.65 3.46
N ALA A 529 -3.88 -2.60 3.37
CA ALA A 529 -3.69 -3.83 2.59
C ALA A 529 -3.50 -3.53 1.09
N ASP A 530 -4.22 -2.54 0.58
CA ASP A 530 -4.14 -2.06 -0.80
C ASP A 530 -2.82 -1.36 -1.07
N LEU A 531 -2.38 -0.45 -0.18
CA LEU A 531 -1.08 0.21 -0.31
C LEU A 531 0.06 -0.80 -0.43
N VAL A 532 0.01 -1.87 0.36
CA VAL A 532 1.02 -2.93 0.37
C VAL A 532 0.95 -3.83 -0.87
N SER A 533 -0.26 -4.20 -1.30
CA SER A 533 -0.46 -5.14 -2.41
C SER A 533 -0.45 -4.47 -3.78
N PHE A 534 -0.36 -3.15 -3.84
CA PHE A 534 -0.31 -2.37 -5.07
C PHE A 534 1.06 -2.42 -5.76
N TRP A 535 2.15 -2.62 -5.02
CA TRP A 535 3.51 -2.47 -5.55
C TRP A 535 4.13 -3.78 -6.03
N PRO A 536 4.77 -3.82 -7.21
CA PRO A 536 5.56 -4.97 -7.62
C PRO A 536 6.70 -5.27 -6.64
N ARG A 537 7.09 -6.54 -6.57
CA ARG A 537 8.23 -6.99 -5.75
C ARG A 537 9.51 -6.41 -6.34
N ALA A 538 10.26 -5.68 -5.53
CA ALA A 538 11.50 -5.02 -5.96
C ALA A 538 12.61 -5.05 -4.89
N ALA A 539 12.22 -5.04 -3.60
CA ALA A 539 13.17 -5.16 -2.48
C ALA A 539 13.01 -6.47 -1.70
N HIS A 540 11.77 -6.93 -1.48
CA HIS A 540 11.50 -8.11 -0.67
C HIS A 540 10.52 -9.07 -1.39
N PRO A 541 10.81 -10.38 -1.46
CA PRO A 541 9.99 -11.34 -2.22
C PRO A 541 8.74 -11.81 -1.45
N GLY A 542 8.78 -11.79 -0.11
CA GLY A 542 7.67 -12.15 0.79
C GLY A 542 6.49 -11.17 0.85
N VAL A 543 6.37 -10.24 -0.11
CA VAL A 543 5.24 -9.31 -0.21
C VAL A 543 4.11 -9.90 -1.05
N PRO A 544 2.84 -9.49 -0.82
CA PRO A 544 1.71 -9.92 -1.63
C PRO A 544 1.97 -9.71 -3.13
N PRO A 545 1.48 -10.59 -4.02
CA PRO A 545 1.60 -10.37 -5.45
C PRO A 545 0.82 -9.11 -5.85
N CYS A 546 1.45 -8.29 -6.68
CA CYS A 546 0.93 -7.00 -7.10
C CYS A 546 -0.34 -7.16 -7.96
N TYR A 547 -1.49 -6.70 -7.47
CA TYR A 547 -2.73 -6.79 -8.25
C TYR A 547 -2.72 -5.87 -9.47
N ALA A 548 -2.06 -4.70 -9.40
CA ALA A 548 -2.02 -3.74 -10.51
C ALA A 548 -1.38 -4.32 -11.78
N LEU A 549 -0.42 -5.26 -11.65
CA LEU A 549 0.19 -5.97 -12.79
C LEU A 549 -0.79 -6.87 -13.54
N LYS A 550 -1.91 -7.26 -12.92
CA LYS A 550 -3.00 -8.01 -13.54
C LYS A 550 -4.13 -7.09 -13.98
N VAL A 551 -4.58 -6.21 -13.09
CA VAL A 551 -5.75 -5.35 -13.32
C VAL A 551 -5.54 -4.38 -14.48
N VAL A 552 -4.39 -3.69 -14.54
CA VAL A 552 -4.15 -2.66 -15.56
C VAL A 552 -4.17 -3.24 -16.99
N PRO A 553 -3.45 -4.34 -17.30
CA PRO A 553 -3.54 -4.97 -18.62
C PRO A 553 -4.93 -5.51 -18.98
N GLU A 554 -5.66 -6.10 -18.02
CA GLU A 554 -6.99 -6.65 -18.26
C GLU A 554 -8.02 -5.54 -18.54
N LEU A 555 -7.97 -4.43 -17.78
CA LEU A 555 -8.76 -3.25 -18.06
C LEU A 555 -8.43 -2.68 -19.43
N ALA A 556 -7.14 -2.54 -19.77
CA ALA A 556 -6.73 -2.03 -21.07
C ALA A 556 -7.25 -2.91 -22.22
N ALA A 557 -7.19 -4.24 -22.08
CA ALA A 557 -7.73 -5.17 -23.06
C ALA A 557 -9.25 -5.03 -23.22
N ARG A 558 -9.99 -4.92 -22.11
CA ARG A 558 -11.45 -4.76 -22.13
C ARG A 558 -11.89 -3.42 -22.73
N VAL A 559 -11.14 -2.34 -22.47
CA VAL A 559 -11.39 -1.03 -23.10
C VAL A 559 -11.18 -1.10 -24.62
N LYS A 560 -10.11 -1.73 -25.09
CA LYS A 560 -9.85 -1.91 -26.53
C LYS A 560 -10.96 -2.70 -27.23
N GLU A 561 -11.50 -3.73 -26.58
CA GLU A 561 -12.64 -4.50 -27.09
C GLU A 561 -13.86 -3.60 -27.34
N HIS A 562 -14.19 -2.70 -26.41
CA HIS A 562 -15.31 -1.77 -26.58
C HIS A 562 -15.01 -0.65 -27.58
N LEU A 563 -13.77 -0.15 -27.63
CA LEU A 563 -13.35 0.90 -28.57
C LEU A 563 -13.26 0.40 -30.02
N ALA A 564 -13.13 -0.91 -30.24
CA ALA A 564 -13.18 -1.49 -31.58
C ALA A 564 -14.49 -1.16 -32.32
N GLU A 565 -15.55 -0.83 -31.58
CA GLU A 565 -16.80 -0.36 -32.16
C GLU A 565 -16.83 1.18 -32.31
N PRO A 566 -17.03 1.73 -33.53
CA PRO A 566 -16.85 3.17 -33.79
C PRO A 566 -17.76 4.11 -32.99
N GLY A 567 -19.02 3.71 -32.72
CA GLY A 567 -20.01 4.51 -31.99
C GLY A 567 -19.84 4.49 -30.47
N THR A 568 -18.93 3.68 -29.95
CA THR A 568 -18.75 3.47 -28.51
C THR A 568 -17.69 4.41 -27.95
N ARG A 569 -18.06 5.14 -26.89
CA ARG A 569 -17.15 5.95 -26.07
C ARG A 569 -16.96 5.25 -24.73
N VAL A 570 -15.73 5.16 -24.24
CA VAL A 570 -15.40 4.43 -23.01
C VAL A 570 -14.92 5.40 -21.94
N VAL A 571 -15.57 5.36 -20.76
CA VAL A 571 -15.16 6.13 -19.58
C VAL A 571 -14.62 5.16 -18.52
N LEU A 572 -13.34 5.29 -18.18
CA LEU A 572 -12.73 4.58 -17.06
C LEU A 572 -13.04 5.30 -15.75
N SER A 573 -13.89 4.73 -14.90
CA SER A 573 -14.33 5.33 -13.65
C SER A 573 -13.68 4.66 -12.44
N GLY A 574 -12.71 5.31 -11.79
CA GLY A 574 -12.00 4.76 -10.64
C GLY A 574 -12.41 5.42 -9.32
N LEU A 575 -12.91 4.63 -8.36
CA LEU A 575 -13.24 5.12 -7.02
C LEU A 575 -12.08 4.85 -6.05
N ASN A 576 -11.83 5.76 -5.09
CA ASN A 576 -10.79 5.62 -4.06
C ASN A 576 -9.43 5.21 -4.68
N LEU A 577 -8.83 4.07 -4.27
CA LEU A 577 -7.56 3.58 -4.85
C LEU A 577 -7.70 3.02 -6.28
N GLY A 578 -8.93 2.70 -6.70
CA GLY A 578 -9.25 2.30 -8.07
C GLY A 578 -8.99 3.43 -9.06
N SER A 579 -9.02 4.68 -8.60
CA SER A 579 -8.59 5.85 -9.40
C SER A 579 -7.13 5.75 -9.85
N ILE A 580 -6.23 5.17 -9.05
CA ILE A 580 -4.83 5.00 -9.44
C ILE A 580 -4.73 3.95 -10.54
N LEU A 581 -5.50 2.84 -10.44
CA LEU A 581 -5.54 1.82 -11.49
C LEU A 581 -6.08 2.38 -12.81
N THR A 582 -7.17 3.17 -12.78
CA THR A 582 -7.73 3.76 -13.99
C THR A 582 -6.81 4.80 -14.61
N VAL A 583 -6.09 5.60 -13.81
CA VAL A 583 -5.04 6.52 -14.30
C VAL A 583 -3.91 5.77 -14.99
N LEU A 584 -3.38 4.69 -14.38
CA LEU A 584 -2.33 3.87 -14.99
C LEU A 584 -2.80 3.20 -16.29
N THR A 585 -4.04 2.69 -16.30
CA THR A 585 -4.66 2.11 -17.51
C THR A 585 -4.84 3.16 -18.60
N ALA A 586 -5.35 4.35 -18.27
CA ALA A 586 -5.54 5.44 -19.22
C ALA A 586 -4.21 5.93 -19.79
N ALA A 587 -3.16 6.02 -18.97
CA ALA A 587 -1.80 6.33 -19.42
C ALA A 587 -1.26 5.28 -20.40
N GLN A 588 -1.42 3.99 -20.09
CA GLN A 588 -1.01 2.92 -20.98
C GLN A 588 -1.78 2.96 -22.30
N LEU A 589 -3.12 3.13 -22.25
CA LEU A 589 -3.97 3.21 -23.44
C LEU A 589 -3.65 4.44 -24.29
N SER A 590 -3.42 5.61 -23.68
CA SER A 590 -3.08 6.83 -24.42
C SER A 590 -1.77 6.69 -25.19
N ALA A 591 -0.85 5.85 -24.73
CA ALA A 591 0.39 5.54 -25.45
C ALA A 591 0.25 4.46 -26.54
N GLU A 592 -0.77 3.59 -26.45
CA GLU A 592 -0.96 2.43 -27.32
C GLU A 592 -2.04 2.63 -28.39
N LEU A 593 -3.08 3.42 -28.10
CA LEU A 593 -4.25 3.60 -28.97
C LEU A 593 -3.98 4.57 -30.13
N PRO A 594 -4.58 4.32 -31.31
CA PRO A 594 -4.59 5.30 -32.39
C PRO A 594 -5.42 6.54 -32.00
N PRO A 595 -5.23 7.68 -32.69
CA PRO A 595 -5.87 8.95 -32.31
C PRO A 595 -7.40 8.89 -32.24
N ASP A 596 -8.04 8.18 -33.17
CA ASP A 596 -9.51 8.07 -33.29
C ASP A 596 -10.15 7.25 -32.15
N GLU A 597 -9.45 6.22 -31.65
CA GLU A 597 -9.86 5.47 -30.45
C GLU A 597 -9.59 6.27 -29.18
N ARG A 598 -8.46 6.99 -29.14
CA ARG A 598 -8.09 7.85 -28.00
C ARG A 598 -9.07 9.00 -27.79
N ASP A 599 -9.62 9.55 -28.87
CA ASP A 599 -10.62 10.62 -28.79
C ASP A 599 -11.95 10.17 -28.16
N ARG A 600 -12.19 8.86 -28.12
CA ARG A 600 -13.36 8.23 -27.50
C ARG A 600 -13.08 7.67 -26.10
N LEU A 601 -11.89 7.90 -25.56
CA LEU A 601 -11.49 7.52 -24.21
C LEU A 601 -11.64 8.70 -23.24
N GLY A 602 -12.27 8.43 -22.10
CA GLY A 602 -12.42 9.35 -20.97
C GLY A 602 -11.98 8.73 -19.66
N LEU A 603 -11.69 9.58 -18.67
CA LEU A 603 -11.27 9.17 -17.33
C LEU A 603 -12.10 9.89 -16.28
N LEU A 604 -12.68 9.14 -15.35
CA LEU A 604 -13.39 9.65 -14.19
C LEU A 604 -12.72 9.11 -12.92
N THR A 605 -12.38 9.99 -11.99
CA THR A 605 -11.80 9.60 -10.69
C THR A 605 -12.64 10.16 -9.55
N ALA A 606 -12.88 9.40 -8.49
CA ALA A 606 -13.66 9.88 -7.35
C ALA A 606 -13.01 9.47 -6.03
N GLY A 607 -12.95 10.40 -5.06
CA GLY A 607 -12.28 10.14 -3.78
C GLY A 607 -10.79 9.78 -3.93
N SER A 608 -10.12 10.33 -4.93
CA SER A 608 -8.76 9.89 -5.30
C SER A 608 -7.67 10.43 -4.36
N PRO A 609 -6.76 9.57 -3.85
CA PRO A 609 -5.58 10.01 -3.11
C PRO A 609 -4.40 10.43 -4.00
N LEU A 610 -4.61 10.59 -5.32
CA LEU A 610 -3.55 10.79 -6.30
C LEU A 610 -2.65 11.99 -5.96
N GLN A 611 -3.23 13.19 -5.85
CA GLN A 611 -2.45 14.42 -5.71
C GLN A 611 -1.80 14.56 -4.33
N TRP A 612 -2.57 14.40 -3.24
CA TRP A 612 -2.06 14.69 -1.90
C TRP A 612 -1.20 13.56 -1.33
N GLY A 613 -1.37 12.33 -1.82
CA GLY A 613 -0.74 11.12 -1.33
C GLY A 613 0.22 10.50 -2.34
N TYR A 614 -0.32 9.79 -3.33
CA TYR A 614 0.45 8.89 -4.21
C TYR A 614 1.51 9.62 -5.05
N GLN A 615 1.18 10.77 -5.65
CA GLN A 615 2.11 11.58 -6.43
C GLN A 615 3.32 12.06 -5.60
N ARG A 616 3.11 12.31 -4.30
CA ARG A 616 4.14 12.83 -3.39
C ARG A 616 4.96 11.73 -2.73
N ALA A 617 4.34 10.59 -2.48
CA ALA A 617 5.00 9.42 -1.91
C ALA A 617 5.82 8.66 -2.97
N PHE A 618 5.35 8.62 -4.23
CA PHE A 618 5.91 7.83 -5.32
C PHE A 618 6.21 8.67 -6.57
N PRO A 619 7.04 9.73 -6.46
CA PRO A 619 7.24 10.72 -7.52
C PRO A 619 7.87 10.15 -8.79
N ALA A 620 8.59 9.03 -8.70
CA ALA A 620 9.17 8.36 -9.88
C ALA A 620 8.15 7.57 -10.70
N VAL A 621 7.03 7.17 -10.09
CA VAL A 621 5.98 6.36 -10.73
C VAL A 621 4.87 7.24 -11.28
N LEU A 622 4.50 8.29 -10.52
CA LEU A 622 3.43 9.23 -10.86
C LEU A 622 3.99 10.66 -10.94
N PRO A 623 4.89 10.96 -11.90
CA PRO A 623 5.43 12.31 -12.06
C PRO A 623 4.35 13.27 -12.56
N GLN A 624 4.38 14.51 -12.06
CA GLN A 624 3.38 15.54 -12.40
C GLN A 624 3.29 15.79 -13.91
N ASP A 625 4.43 15.85 -14.59
CA ASP A 625 4.47 16.20 -16.00
C ASP A 625 3.78 15.12 -16.84
N SER A 626 3.95 13.83 -16.51
CA SER A 626 3.21 12.75 -17.20
C SER A 626 1.71 12.75 -16.89
N LEU A 627 1.29 13.25 -15.72
CA LEU A 627 -0.14 13.44 -15.42
C LEU A 627 -0.72 14.61 -16.22
N ALA A 628 0.05 15.71 -16.41
CA ALA A 628 -0.34 16.82 -17.27
C ALA A 628 -0.42 16.38 -18.75
N ASP A 629 0.56 15.60 -19.22
CA ASP A 629 0.57 15.02 -20.56
C ASP A 629 -0.63 14.08 -20.77
N LEU A 630 -0.98 13.28 -19.75
CA LEU A 630 -2.19 12.45 -19.80
C LEU A 630 -3.44 13.30 -19.93
N PHE A 631 -3.58 14.35 -19.10
CA PHE A 631 -4.73 15.27 -19.15
C PHE A 631 -4.89 15.92 -20.53
N SER A 632 -3.77 16.38 -21.11
CA SER A 632 -3.73 16.95 -22.47
C SER A 632 -4.02 15.91 -23.56
N SER A 633 -3.48 14.69 -23.44
CA SER A 633 -3.73 13.61 -24.42
C SER A 633 -5.18 13.12 -24.45
N LEU A 634 -5.92 13.36 -23.36
CA LEU A 634 -7.35 13.13 -23.25
C LEU A 634 -8.16 14.39 -23.56
N ASP A 635 -7.53 15.50 -23.98
CA ASP A 635 -8.19 16.76 -24.34
C ASP A 635 -9.18 17.22 -23.25
N GLY A 636 -8.72 17.19 -22.00
CA GLY A 636 -9.51 17.58 -20.84
C GLY A 636 -10.66 16.61 -20.46
N ARG A 637 -10.77 15.44 -21.09
CA ARG A 637 -11.75 14.37 -20.74
C ARG A 637 -11.40 13.59 -19.47
N TRP A 638 -10.54 14.13 -18.63
CA TRP A 638 -10.30 13.62 -17.28
C TRP A 638 -11.05 14.46 -16.26
N ARG A 639 -12.09 13.85 -15.65
CA ARG A 639 -12.91 14.44 -14.60
C ARG A 639 -12.63 13.81 -13.24
N ALA A 640 -12.70 14.59 -12.17
CA ALA A 640 -12.45 14.12 -10.81
C ALA A 640 -13.49 14.64 -9.83
N LEU A 641 -14.29 13.76 -9.22
CA LEU A 641 -15.19 14.15 -8.12
C LEU A 641 -14.42 14.21 -6.80
N CYS A 642 -14.54 15.35 -6.13
CA CYS A 642 -13.80 15.67 -4.92
C CYS A 642 -14.73 16.18 -3.82
N ARG A 643 -14.57 15.66 -2.60
CA ARG A 643 -15.17 16.23 -1.39
C ARG A 643 -14.06 16.69 -0.45
N GLY A 644 -14.17 17.88 0.13
CA GLY A 644 -13.15 18.33 1.09
C GLY A 644 -13.23 17.65 2.45
N THR A 645 -14.39 17.09 2.79
CA THR A 645 -14.69 16.23 3.96
C THR A 645 -14.08 14.83 3.84
N ASP A 646 -13.65 14.41 2.65
CA ASP A 646 -13.03 13.10 2.39
C ASP A 646 -11.56 13.07 2.85
N ILE A 647 -11.19 12.16 3.77
CA ILE A 647 -9.81 12.05 4.25
C ILE A 647 -8.86 11.44 3.21
N PHE A 648 -9.38 10.56 2.34
CA PHE A 648 -8.60 9.83 1.35
C PHE A 648 -8.58 10.55 0.01
N GLY A 649 -9.66 11.23 -0.34
CA GLY A 649 -9.81 12.02 -1.56
C GLY A 649 -9.34 13.47 -1.45
N GLY A 650 -9.19 14.11 -2.60
CA GLY A 650 -8.95 15.54 -2.74
C GLY A 650 -8.88 15.93 -4.21
N GLY A 651 -8.56 17.19 -4.49
CA GLY A 651 -8.29 17.67 -5.84
C GLY A 651 -7.24 16.79 -6.54
N VAL A 652 -7.42 16.55 -7.83
CA VAL A 652 -6.58 15.64 -8.63
C VAL A 652 -5.84 16.43 -9.69
N THR A 653 -6.57 17.27 -10.40
CA THR A 653 -6.09 18.09 -11.51
C THR A 653 -5.83 19.54 -11.12
N THR A 654 -6.31 19.99 -9.96
CA THR A 654 -6.21 21.38 -9.50
C THR A 654 -5.63 21.56 -8.10
N TRP A 655 -5.01 22.71 -7.85
CA TRP A 655 -4.39 23.08 -6.58
C TRP A 655 -4.42 24.61 -6.35
N ARG A 656 -3.88 25.06 -5.21
CA ARG A 656 -3.82 26.50 -4.82
C ARG A 656 -5.18 27.20 -4.80
N HIS A 657 -6.22 26.46 -4.44
CA HIS A 657 -7.58 26.98 -4.29
C HIS A 657 -7.66 28.21 -3.38
N GLN A 658 -8.29 29.27 -3.88
CA GLN A 658 -8.61 30.51 -3.19
C GLN A 658 -10.00 30.96 -3.63
N THR A 659 -10.70 31.67 -2.77
CA THR A 659 -12.01 32.24 -3.09
C THR A 659 -11.89 33.76 -3.15
N SER A 660 -12.51 34.37 -4.16
CA SER A 660 -12.55 35.82 -4.31
C SER A 660 -13.84 36.22 -5.04
N ASN A 661 -14.58 37.18 -4.50
CA ASN A 661 -15.80 37.74 -5.11
C ASN A 661 -16.85 36.68 -5.55
N GLY A 662 -17.05 35.60 -4.80
CA GLY A 662 -17.97 34.53 -5.19
C GLY A 662 -17.40 33.50 -6.18
N HIS A 663 -16.16 33.68 -6.62
CA HIS A 663 -15.45 32.74 -7.49
C HIS A 663 -14.50 31.85 -6.70
N LEU A 664 -14.34 30.62 -7.16
CA LEU A 664 -13.24 29.74 -6.79
C LEU A 664 -12.12 29.87 -7.85
N LEU A 665 -10.97 30.35 -7.43
CA LEU A 665 -9.76 30.47 -8.22
C LEU A 665 -8.79 29.34 -7.87
N GLY A 666 -8.00 28.89 -8.83
CA GLY A 666 -6.91 27.96 -8.58
C GLY A 666 -5.98 27.80 -9.76
N GLU A 667 -5.07 26.83 -9.68
CA GLU A 667 -4.24 26.40 -10.79
C GLU A 667 -4.57 24.95 -11.11
N GLY A 668 -4.47 24.54 -12.37
CA GLY A 668 -4.68 23.15 -12.75
C GLY A 668 -4.18 22.82 -14.14
N TYR A 669 -4.25 21.54 -14.49
CA TYR A 669 -3.85 21.06 -15.83
C TYR A 669 -4.71 21.69 -16.93
N LEU A 670 -4.07 21.95 -18.07
CA LEU A 670 -4.70 22.57 -19.24
C LEU A 670 -4.69 21.60 -20.44
N PRO A 671 -5.72 21.61 -21.32
CA PRO A 671 -5.77 20.76 -22.51
C PRO A 671 -4.58 20.99 -23.47
N GLU A 672 -4.05 22.21 -23.53
CA GLU A 672 -2.90 22.58 -24.38
C GLU A 672 -1.56 22.00 -23.89
N GLY A 673 -1.56 21.27 -22.77
CA GLY A 673 -0.38 20.78 -22.09
C GLY A 673 0.17 21.81 -21.11
N LYS A 674 0.72 21.32 -19.98
CA LYS A 674 1.13 22.10 -18.78
C LYS A 674 -0.05 22.41 -17.84
N TRP A 675 0.08 23.47 -17.04
CA TRP A 675 -0.90 23.92 -16.06
C TRP A 675 -0.91 25.45 -16.01
N GLY A 676 -2.04 26.03 -15.62
CA GLY A 676 -2.23 27.47 -15.53
C GLY A 676 -3.38 27.85 -14.58
N ALA A 677 -3.71 29.14 -14.56
CA ALA A 677 -4.79 29.66 -13.73
C ALA A 677 -6.16 29.22 -14.26
N LEU A 678 -7.07 28.94 -13.35
CA LEU A 678 -8.44 28.52 -13.60
C LEU A 678 -9.37 29.27 -12.65
N GLU A 679 -10.59 29.53 -13.10
CA GLU A 679 -11.65 30.13 -12.30
C GLU A 679 -12.98 29.42 -12.53
N THR A 680 -13.85 29.46 -11.53
CA THR A 680 -15.20 28.90 -11.61
C THR A 680 -16.13 29.57 -10.60
N THR A 681 -17.43 29.44 -10.83
CA THR A 681 -18.52 29.84 -9.92
C THR A 681 -19.37 28.62 -9.57
N PRO A 682 -20.01 28.59 -8.39
CA PRO A 682 -20.90 27.49 -8.05
C PRO A 682 -22.10 27.48 -9.02
N ASP A 683 -22.56 26.29 -9.37
CA ASP A 683 -23.86 26.14 -10.04
C ASP A 683 -25.02 26.06 -9.05
N ASP A 684 -26.24 25.90 -9.57
CA ASP A 684 -27.47 25.80 -8.77
C ASP A 684 -27.43 24.64 -7.76
N ALA A 685 -26.69 23.57 -8.07
CA ALA A 685 -26.50 22.42 -7.19
C ALA A 685 -25.35 22.62 -6.19
N GLY A 686 -24.60 23.71 -6.28
CA GLY A 686 -23.45 24.01 -5.41
C GLY A 686 -22.16 23.34 -5.84
N VAL A 687 -22.12 22.74 -7.03
CA VAL A 687 -20.92 22.09 -7.54
C VAL A 687 -19.99 23.16 -8.11
N LEU A 688 -18.72 23.11 -7.72
CA LEU A 688 -17.66 23.95 -8.26
C LEU A 688 -16.79 23.13 -9.20
N ILE A 689 -16.93 23.37 -10.51
CA ILE A 689 -16.12 22.69 -11.53
C ILE A 689 -14.93 23.57 -11.89
N LEU A 690 -13.75 23.21 -11.39
CA LEU A 690 -12.49 23.91 -11.66
C LEU A 690 -11.61 23.00 -12.55
N GLY A 691 -11.48 23.33 -13.83
CA GLY A 691 -10.74 22.50 -14.78
C GLY A 691 -11.32 21.08 -14.88
N GLY A 692 -10.55 20.09 -14.43
CA GLY A 692 -11.00 18.68 -14.35
C GLY A 692 -11.64 18.29 -13.02
N ASP A 693 -11.52 19.10 -11.96
CA ASP A 693 -12.00 18.74 -10.63
C ASP A 693 -13.40 19.31 -10.36
N HIS A 694 -14.32 18.43 -9.96
CA HIS A 694 -15.69 18.72 -9.57
C HIS A 694 -15.76 18.64 -8.05
N TRP A 695 -15.78 19.80 -7.39
CA TRP A 695 -15.99 19.88 -5.95
C TRP A 695 -17.47 19.83 -5.65
N VAL A 696 -17.90 18.76 -4.99
CA VAL A 696 -19.31 18.53 -4.66
C VAL A 696 -19.61 18.88 -3.19
N PRO A 697 -20.81 19.41 -2.89
CA PRO A 697 -21.23 19.70 -1.52
C PRO A 697 -21.32 18.41 -0.68
N ASP A 698 -21.23 18.55 0.64
CA ASP A 698 -21.33 17.43 1.58
C ASP A 698 -21.77 17.93 2.96
N PRO A 699 -23.07 17.84 3.31
CA PRO A 699 -24.07 16.87 2.82
C PRO A 699 -24.66 17.11 1.40
N LEU A 700 -25.36 16.11 0.85
CA LEU A 700 -26.17 16.25 -0.37
C LEU A 700 -27.38 17.17 -0.12
N ARG A 701 -27.51 18.24 -0.91
CA ARG A 701 -28.54 19.30 -0.72
C ARG A 701 -29.99 18.79 -0.73
N ALA A 702 -30.39 18.00 -1.73
CA ALA A 702 -31.74 17.45 -1.82
C ALA A 702 -31.80 16.23 -2.78
N PRO A 703 -32.82 15.36 -2.66
CA PRO A 703 -33.10 14.34 -3.67
C PRO A 703 -33.48 15.01 -5.00
N ASP A 704 -32.84 14.60 -6.10
CA ASP A 704 -33.14 15.11 -7.45
C ASP A 704 -34.19 14.25 -8.20
N GLY A 705 -34.61 13.15 -7.58
CA GLY A 705 -35.53 12.16 -8.14
C GLY A 705 -34.91 11.23 -9.21
N ARG A 706 -33.62 11.38 -9.53
CA ARG A 706 -32.89 10.58 -10.52
C ARG A 706 -31.85 9.67 -9.89
N SER A 707 -31.18 10.14 -8.84
CA SER A 707 -30.19 9.37 -8.08
C SER A 707 -30.71 8.97 -6.71
N ARG A 708 -30.06 7.96 -6.13
CA ARG A 708 -30.29 7.56 -4.74
C ARG A 708 -29.79 8.68 -3.82
N TRP A 709 -30.64 9.19 -2.94
CA TRP A 709 -30.24 10.20 -1.96
C TRP A 709 -29.66 9.55 -0.68
N ALA A 710 -28.65 10.19 -0.09
CA ALA A 710 -28.01 9.75 1.15
C ALA A 710 -27.91 10.91 2.17
N PRO A 711 -28.36 10.72 3.42
CA PRO A 711 -28.38 11.78 4.43
C PRO A 711 -27.00 12.00 5.08
N GLY A 712 -26.75 13.25 5.49
CA GLY A 712 -25.63 13.63 6.35
C GLY A 712 -24.28 13.73 5.63
N VAL A 713 -23.21 13.92 6.40
CA VAL A 713 -21.85 14.09 5.86
C VAL A 713 -21.25 12.74 5.43
N LEU A 714 -21.12 12.55 4.12
CA LEU A 714 -20.74 11.32 3.44
C LEU A 714 -19.23 11.07 3.42
N LYS A 715 -18.39 12.11 3.52
CA LYS A 715 -16.92 12.00 3.53
C LYS A 715 -16.40 11.22 2.31
N HIS A 716 -15.87 10.02 2.53
CA HIS A 716 -15.22 9.16 1.52
C HIS A 716 -16.15 8.10 0.91
N THR A 717 -17.45 8.16 1.23
CA THR A 717 -18.45 7.17 0.78
C THR A 717 -19.50 7.80 -0.12
N GLU A 718 -20.23 6.99 -0.90
CA GLU A 718 -21.42 7.44 -1.66
C GLU A 718 -21.12 8.59 -2.67
N TYR A 719 -20.06 8.47 -3.47
CA TYR A 719 -19.85 9.36 -4.62
C TYR A 719 -20.80 9.05 -5.79
N LEU A 720 -21.28 7.80 -5.91
CA LEU A 720 -22.22 7.36 -6.94
C LEU A 720 -23.63 7.90 -6.73
N ALA A 721 -23.99 8.22 -5.48
CA ALA A 721 -25.27 8.84 -5.12
C ALA A 721 -25.40 10.29 -5.61
N ASP A 722 -24.26 10.92 -5.90
CA ASP A 722 -24.19 12.31 -6.31
C ASP A 722 -24.63 12.46 -7.78
N PRO A 723 -25.62 13.32 -8.10
CA PRO A 723 -26.07 13.51 -9.46
C PRO A 723 -24.97 14.05 -10.38
N GLU A 724 -23.95 14.69 -9.81
CA GLU A 724 -22.79 15.15 -10.58
C GLU A 724 -21.96 14.00 -11.16
N TRP A 725 -22.13 12.76 -10.68
CA TRP A 725 -21.50 11.59 -11.27
C TRP A 725 -21.86 11.43 -12.76
N ASP A 726 -23.15 11.49 -13.10
CA ASP A 726 -23.61 11.30 -14.47
C ASP A 726 -23.20 12.48 -15.38
N ASN A 727 -23.17 13.70 -14.84
CA ASN A 727 -22.64 14.88 -15.53
C ASN A 727 -21.15 14.71 -15.84
N ALA A 728 -20.36 14.24 -14.87
CA ALA A 728 -18.94 13.99 -15.04
C ALA A 728 -18.67 12.84 -16.02
N VAL A 729 -19.51 11.78 -16.05
CA VAL A 729 -19.45 10.72 -17.07
C VAL A 729 -19.71 11.29 -18.46
N ALA A 730 -20.72 12.14 -18.64
CA ALA A 730 -21.01 12.78 -19.93
C ALA A 730 -19.83 13.66 -20.41
N MET A 731 -19.26 14.44 -19.50
CA MET A 731 -18.10 15.30 -19.79
C MET A 731 -16.83 14.50 -20.08
N ALA A 732 -16.57 13.41 -19.34
CA ALA A 732 -15.46 12.50 -19.59
C ALA A 732 -15.65 11.73 -20.91
N ALA A 733 -16.90 11.42 -21.29
CA ALA A 733 -17.19 10.87 -22.61
C ALA A 733 -17.04 11.90 -23.73
N GLY A 734 -16.74 13.18 -23.45
CA GLY A 734 -16.61 14.23 -24.46
C GLY A 734 -17.95 14.63 -25.11
N LEU A 735 -19.05 14.54 -24.36
CA LEU A 735 -20.41 14.91 -24.81
C LEU A 735 -20.88 16.26 -24.22
N GLY A 736 -20.00 16.96 -23.51
CA GLY A 736 -20.30 18.21 -22.81
C GLY A 736 -21.07 17.99 -21.51
N ARG A 737 -21.31 19.09 -20.79
CA ARG A 737 -22.16 19.06 -19.59
C ARG A 737 -23.63 18.98 -20.02
N PRO A 738 -24.44 18.09 -19.42
CA PRO A 738 -25.87 18.06 -19.70
C PRO A 738 -26.49 19.41 -19.32
N LYS A 739 -27.24 20.05 -20.24
CA LYS A 739 -28.05 21.21 -19.86
C LYS A 739 -29.24 20.71 -19.05
N THR A 740 -29.45 21.27 -17.87
CA THR A 740 -30.74 21.18 -17.18
C THR A 740 -31.81 21.77 -18.10
N LEU A 741 -32.93 21.07 -18.28
CA LEU A 741 -33.98 21.31 -19.29
C LEU A 741 -33.63 20.89 -20.74
N GLY A 742 -33.38 19.60 -20.92
CA GLY A 742 -34.07 18.92 -22.02
C GLY A 742 -35.37 18.39 -21.43
N GLU A 743 -36.51 19.03 -21.74
CA GLU A 743 -37.80 18.35 -21.67
C GLU A 743 -37.58 16.97 -22.30
N GLN A 744 -38.00 15.89 -21.62
CA GLN A 744 -38.26 14.66 -22.33
C GLN A 744 -39.15 15.06 -23.50
N GLY A 745 -38.61 15.06 -24.72
CA GLY A 745 -39.44 15.10 -25.91
C GLY A 745 -40.46 14.01 -25.68
N SER A 746 -41.71 14.42 -25.45
CA SER A 746 -42.81 13.52 -25.19
C SER A 746 -42.71 12.41 -26.24
N LEU A 747 -42.65 11.16 -25.79
CA LEU A 747 -42.78 9.99 -26.66
C LEU A 747 -44.12 10.02 -27.46
N PHE A 748 -45.00 10.97 -27.13
CA PHE A 748 -46.23 11.33 -27.82
C PHE A 748 -46.20 12.81 -28.20
N GLY A 749 -45.59 13.14 -29.34
CA GLY A 749 -45.53 14.50 -29.88
C GLY A 749 -46.87 15.08 -30.36
N ASP A 750 -47.95 14.30 -30.31
CA ASP A 750 -49.21 14.62 -31.01
C ASP A 750 -50.42 14.89 -30.10
N LEU A 751 -50.26 15.00 -28.77
CA LEU A 751 -51.38 15.34 -27.90
C LEU A 751 -51.43 16.85 -27.59
N PRO A 752 -52.50 17.57 -27.98
CA PRO A 752 -52.65 18.98 -27.64
C PRO A 752 -52.81 19.13 -26.12
N ARG A 753 -52.11 20.12 -25.56
CA ARG A 753 -52.19 20.47 -24.14
C ARG A 753 -53.64 20.88 -23.78
N PRO A 754 -54.24 20.38 -22.68
CA PRO A 754 -55.49 20.92 -22.18
C PRO A 754 -55.26 22.38 -21.74
N ARG A 755 -56.20 23.25 -22.10
CA ARG A 755 -56.18 24.69 -21.84
C ARG A 755 -56.28 25.03 -20.36
#